data_AF-A6LS24-F1
#
_entry.id   AF-A6LS24-F1
#
_cell.length_a   1.000
_cell.length_b   1.000
_cell.length_c   1.000
_cell.angle_alpha   90.00
_cell.angle_beta   90.00
_cell.angle_gamma   90.00
#
_symmetry.space_group_name_H-M   'P 1'
#
loop_
_entity.id
_entity.type
_entity.pdbx_description
1 polymer ?
#
loop_
_entity_poly.entity_id
_entity_poly.type
_entity_poly.pdbx_seq_one_letter_code
_entity_poly.pdbx_strand_id
1 'polypeptide(L)'
;MEILEKIFLFTLQISLSASISALLIILILKLFNKYIGIRVKNILLILLLIRFLVPITPDMNTNFLNTLYQKCENTLNLSKGNTNLELAKFDSEVPKKSIENNIYNEKTQIETEDKTQSTNKQNSILKIISCIWIIGVLIIDLILFLSMLIFKRKTKHLETDMYPEIQSVIELCKDKANVSSNISFYVCDDLNSPCILGITKPKIYLPKHILNINDNNLLSHIFLHELFHYKRKDLLCNFLSTIIFSIHWFNPIVWFLLNKIKLYREYACDACVLELLGEKEAIKYGMSLINLSKMFLNKTNHSNLAIFFETNNQMKGRIEMIKKFKTGSYRISIIGVLGCVLITVIMLTNSINVNALDINTNKLATESSTAINTPPKFIVDTPEKSYYDIEKVEKVAGFKFKLPDSPQLSRASSLQLIKLSDQDNVLLIYLDGDTKFTFQVSEKDPLEYLKKIATVKGGSKNYIESKEESMKLGDIDGFNVILTQISPSQTLKNGDVIPERKDVDKYFAWKNEGLWYSIRYNSPSKSSGKNANQGSNISQNNIETIAKSIVYPDEIKNVKYSVEKDSPSTEIATMMIYDKEDLESAKKYLGFNPKFPLKINEDITINQSAVGISDNSDIKNNNISYELDNIYRNKNGSITFNQKKASKEYEDMKKSGYTTIYNNENNKTEQIKVQKLTINNNDVFKYLYDENYPDGTSGSNGEYFWKENNIYYSVCFFGNTANSDEIAKEFITSNPID
;
A
#
# COMPACT_ATOMS: atom_id res chain seq x y z
N MET A 1 -23.94 10.62 -3.29
CA MET A 1 -22.88 11.31 -4.06
C MET A 1 -21.53 10.67 -3.83
N GLU A 2 -21.05 10.54 -2.59
CA GLU A 2 -19.75 9.91 -2.29
C GLU A 2 -19.59 8.47 -2.82
N ILE A 3 -20.65 7.65 -2.76
CA ILE A 3 -20.64 6.29 -3.32
C ILE A 3 -20.47 6.32 -4.85
N LEU A 4 -21.11 7.27 -5.52
CA LEU A 4 -21.02 7.41 -6.97
C LEU A 4 -19.61 7.85 -7.39
N GLU A 5 -18.99 8.75 -6.62
CA GLU A 5 -17.61 9.19 -6.82
C GLU A 5 -16.64 8.01 -6.64
N LYS A 6 -16.80 7.19 -5.59
CA LYS A 6 -16.00 5.96 -5.39
C LYS A 6 -16.15 4.96 -6.53
N ILE A 7 -17.38 4.71 -7.01
CA ILE A 7 -17.64 3.80 -8.13
C ILE A 7 -17.04 4.34 -9.43
N PHE A 8 -17.19 5.63 -9.71
CA PHE A 8 -16.59 6.25 -10.89
C PHE A 8 -15.07 6.14 -10.85
N LEU A 9 -14.45 6.43 -9.71
CA LEU A 9 -13.02 6.33 -9.52
C LEU A 9 -12.52 4.88 -9.68
N PHE A 10 -13.20 3.91 -9.07
CA PHE A 10 -12.89 2.50 -9.27
C PHE A 10 -12.99 2.08 -10.75
N THR A 11 -14.05 2.54 -11.43
CA THR A 11 -14.24 2.30 -12.87
C THR A 11 -13.12 2.91 -13.70
N LEU A 12 -12.69 4.13 -13.37
CA LEU A 12 -11.60 4.83 -14.05
C LEU A 12 -10.26 4.10 -13.87
N GLN A 13 -9.98 3.57 -12.68
CA GLN A 13 -8.78 2.76 -12.40
C GLN A 13 -8.76 1.46 -13.20
N ILE A 14 -9.88 0.74 -13.25
CA ILE A 14 -10.02 -0.46 -14.09
C ILE A 14 -9.81 -0.09 -15.55
N SER A 15 -10.42 1.00 -16.01
CA SER A 15 -10.31 1.47 -17.40
C SER A 15 -8.85 1.76 -17.77
N LEU A 16 -8.09 2.44 -16.91
CA LEU A 16 -6.69 2.78 -17.13
C LEU A 16 -5.78 1.54 -17.16
N SER A 17 -5.89 0.68 -16.16
CA SER A 17 -5.04 -0.53 -16.06
C SER A 17 -5.32 -1.53 -17.20
N ALA A 18 -6.59 -1.73 -17.55
CA ALA A 18 -6.98 -2.59 -18.66
C ALA A 18 -6.59 -1.98 -20.01
N SER A 19 -6.51 -0.65 -20.12
CA SER A 19 -6.05 0.02 -21.33
C SER A 19 -4.56 -0.17 -21.59
N ILE A 20 -3.72 -0.12 -20.56
CA ILE A 20 -2.29 -0.39 -20.69
C ILE A 20 -2.07 -1.84 -21.17
N SER A 21 -2.81 -2.76 -20.55
CA SER A 21 -2.86 -4.17 -20.93
C SER A 21 -3.28 -4.35 -22.39
N ALA A 22 -4.30 -3.61 -22.82
CA ALA A 22 -4.79 -3.61 -24.19
C ALA A 22 -3.73 -3.15 -25.20
N LEU A 23 -3.02 -2.06 -24.90
CA LEU A 23 -1.96 -1.53 -25.77
C LEU A 23 -0.81 -2.52 -25.92
N LEU A 24 -0.41 -3.18 -24.83
CA LEU A 24 0.64 -4.19 -24.84
C LEU A 24 0.24 -5.42 -25.67
N ILE A 25 -1.00 -5.91 -25.52
CA ILE A 25 -1.51 -7.01 -26.35
C ILE A 25 -1.56 -6.58 -27.82
N ILE A 26 -2.06 -5.39 -28.14
CA ILE A 26 -2.10 -4.89 -29.51
C ILE A 26 -0.69 -4.83 -30.11
N LEU A 27 0.31 -4.42 -29.32
CA LEU A 27 1.70 -4.40 -29.72
C LEU A 27 2.24 -5.82 -29.99
N ILE A 28 1.98 -6.79 -29.10
CA ILE A 28 2.34 -8.20 -29.30
C ILE A 28 1.69 -8.75 -30.56
N LEU A 29 0.39 -8.51 -30.74
CA LEU A 29 -0.36 -8.94 -31.92
C LEU A 29 0.19 -8.32 -33.21
N LYS A 30 0.75 -7.11 -33.14
CA LYS A 30 1.41 -6.44 -34.26
C LYS A 30 2.79 -7.04 -34.57
N LEU A 31 3.61 -7.29 -33.54
CA LEU A 31 4.96 -7.85 -33.66
C LEU A 31 4.96 -9.32 -34.10
N PHE A 32 4.09 -10.14 -33.50
CA PHE A 32 4.00 -11.58 -33.74
C PHE A 32 2.84 -11.95 -34.66
N ASN A 33 2.34 -11.00 -35.47
CA ASN A 33 1.17 -11.17 -36.33
C ASN A 33 1.27 -12.40 -37.24
N LYS A 34 2.49 -12.75 -37.68
CA LYS A 34 2.78 -13.90 -38.56
C LYS A 34 2.75 -15.26 -37.85
N TYR A 35 3.01 -15.28 -36.54
CA TYR A 35 3.14 -16.51 -35.75
C TYR A 35 1.88 -16.86 -34.96
N ILE A 36 1.02 -15.87 -34.72
CA ILE A 36 -0.21 -16.05 -33.95
C ILE A 36 -1.39 -16.32 -34.90
N GLY A 37 -1.98 -17.50 -34.78
CA GLY A 37 -3.17 -17.91 -35.54
C GLY A 37 -4.40 -17.06 -35.21
N ILE A 38 -5.32 -16.93 -36.16
CA ILE A 38 -6.45 -16.00 -36.05
C ILE A 38 -7.40 -16.29 -34.87
N ARG A 39 -7.61 -17.58 -34.56
CA ARG A 39 -8.41 -18.02 -33.41
C ARG A 39 -7.79 -17.61 -32.08
N VAL A 40 -6.46 -17.68 -32.00
CA VAL A 40 -5.68 -17.26 -30.82
C VAL A 40 -5.80 -15.75 -30.62
N LYS A 41 -5.70 -14.96 -31.70
CA LYS A 41 -5.92 -13.50 -31.62
C LYS A 41 -7.30 -13.15 -31.09
N ASN A 42 -8.33 -13.85 -31.57
CA ASN A 42 -9.70 -13.66 -31.08
C ASN A 42 -9.84 -14.02 -29.59
N ILE A 43 -9.27 -15.15 -29.15
CA ILE A 43 -9.30 -15.56 -27.73
C ILE A 43 -8.57 -14.54 -26.85
N LEU A 44 -7.37 -14.08 -27.25
CA LEU A 44 -6.61 -13.09 -26.49
C LEU A 44 -7.38 -11.79 -26.29
N LEU A 45 -8.09 -11.32 -27.32
CA LEU A 45 -8.88 -10.11 -27.21
C LEU A 45 -10.17 -10.31 -26.39
N ILE A 46 -10.74 -11.53 -26.36
CA ILE A 46 -11.85 -11.88 -25.45
C ILE A 46 -11.37 -11.92 -23.99
N LEU A 47 -10.18 -12.45 -23.73
CA LEU A 47 -9.60 -12.44 -22.38
C LEU A 47 -9.33 -11.00 -21.90
N LEU A 48 -8.83 -10.15 -22.79
CA LEU A 48 -8.68 -8.72 -22.54
C LEU A 48 -10.04 -8.03 -22.31
N LEU A 49 -11.10 -8.47 -23.01
CA LEU A 49 -12.46 -7.98 -22.78
C LEU A 49 -12.91 -8.30 -21.33
N ILE A 50 -12.66 -9.52 -20.86
CA ILE A 50 -12.98 -9.95 -19.49
C ILE A 50 -12.21 -9.10 -18.45
N ARG A 51 -10.99 -8.63 -18.76
CA ARG A 51 -10.21 -7.73 -17.88
C ARG A 51 -10.92 -6.40 -17.60
N PHE A 52 -11.76 -5.90 -18.51
CA PHE A 52 -12.55 -4.68 -18.29
C PHE A 52 -13.81 -4.91 -17.43
N LEU A 53 -14.21 -6.17 -17.21
CA LEU A 53 -15.36 -6.58 -16.40
C LEU A 53 -14.97 -7.08 -15.01
N VAL A 54 -13.79 -7.70 -14.90
CA VAL A 54 -13.36 -8.40 -13.71
C VAL A 54 -12.51 -7.48 -12.83
N PRO A 55 -12.97 -7.16 -11.60
CA PRO A 55 -12.17 -6.44 -10.62
C PRO A 55 -11.16 -7.39 -9.97
N ILE A 56 -10.29 -8.02 -10.75
CA ILE A 56 -9.13 -8.74 -10.20
C ILE A 56 -7.98 -7.73 -10.18
N THR A 57 -7.84 -7.05 -9.05
CA THR A 57 -6.58 -6.43 -8.66
C THR A 57 -6.00 -7.29 -7.54
N PRO A 58 -4.94 -8.10 -7.79
CA PRO A 58 -3.91 -8.20 -6.77
C PRO A 58 -3.38 -6.78 -6.55
N ASP A 59 -3.15 -6.43 -5.29
CA ASP A 59 -2.72 -5.09 -4.85
C ASP A 59 -1.70 -4.48 -5.81
N MET A 60 -2.06 -3.35 -6.45
CA MET A 60 -1.11 -2.25 -6.69
C MET A 60 -1.71 -0.98 -7.32
N ASN A 61 -1.51 0.08 -6.54
CA ASN A 61 -1.18 1.49 -6.81
C ASN A 61 -1.23 2.04 -8.25
N THR A 62 -2.13 3.00 -8.47
CA THR A 62 -2.02 4.00 -9.55
C THR A 62 -2.33 5.42 -9.03
N ASN A 63 -1.38 6.34 -9.21
CA ASN A 63 -1.38 7.72 -8.68
C ASN A 63 -2.35 8.72 -9.30
N PHE A 64 -2.92 8.45 -10.47
CA PHE A 64 -3.66 9.49 -11.20
C PHE A 64 -4.98 9.88 -10.51
N LEU A 65 -5.62 8.90 -9.87
CA LEU A 65 -6.86 9.11 -9.13
C LEU A 65 -6.66 9.64 -7.73
N ASN A 66 -5.49 9.41 -7.15
CA ASN A 66 -5.26 9.73 -5.75
C ASN A 66 -5.05 11.25 -5.54
N THR A 67 -4.61 11.95 -6.59
CA THR A 67 -4.63 13.43 -6.64
C THR A 67 -6.06 14.00 -6.71
N LEU A 68 -7.02 13.25 -7.27
CA LEU A 68 -8.43 13.62 -7.31
C LEU A 68 -9.15 13.23 -6.00
N TYR A 69 -8.75 12.12 -5.38
CA TYR A 69 -9.33 11.58 -4.15
C TYR A 69 -8.93 12.37 -2.89
N GLN A 70 -7.63 12.62 -2.71
CA GLN A 70 -7.08 13.32 -1.54
C GLN A 70 -7.56 14.78 -1.44
N LYS A 71 -7.99 15.37 -2.57
CA LYS A 71 -8.57 16.72 -2.61
C LYS A 71 -10.06 16.75 -2.22
N CYS A 72 -10.78 15.63 -2.41
CA CYS A 72 -12.19 15.48 -2.07
C CYS A 72 -12.44 14.98 -0.64
N GLU A 73 -11.51 14.21 -0.06
CA GLU A 73 -11.67 13.65 1.28
C GLU A 73 -11.48 14.69 2.40
N ASN A 74 -10.55 15.63 2.23
CA ASN A 74 -10.32 16.73 3.19
C ASN A 74 -11.48 17.73 3.29
N THR A 75 -12.50 17.59 2.46
CA THR A 75 -13.67 18.49 2.39
C THR A 75 -14.99 17.82 2.78
N LEU A 76 -14.98 16.50 3.02
CA LEU A 76 -16.14 15.76 3.53
C LEU A 76 -16.15 15.65 5.06
N ASN A 77 -15.01 15.87 5.73
CA ASN A 77 -14.90 15.78 7.20
C ASN A 77 -15.18 17.10 7.96
N LEU A 78 -15.76 18.11 7.30
CA LEU A 78 -16.14 19.38 7.93
C LEU A 78 -17.65 19.67 7.94
N SER A 79 -18.53 18.72 7.57
CA SER A 79 -20.00 18.96 7.60
C SER A 79 -20.84 18.00 8.45
N LYS A 80 -20.25 17.08 9.22
CA LYS A 80 -21.02 16.25 10.17
C LYS A 80 -20.37 16.23 11.54
N GLY A 81 -20.86 17.13 12.40
CA GLY A 81 -20.48 17.13 13.81
C GLY A 81 -21.03 18.27 14.67
N ASN A 82 -22.13 18.94 14.29
CA ASN A 82 -22.91 19.75 15.23
C ASN A 82 -24.40 19.51 14.96
N THR A 83 -24.99 18.55 15.67
CA THR A 83 -26.44 18.47 15.89
C THR A 83 -26.67 17.62 17.14
N ASN A 84 -26.71 18.28 18.30
CA ASN A 84 -27.36 17.75 19.51
C ASN A 84 -28.14 18.90 20.15
N LEU A 85 -29.46 18.87 19.96
CA LEU A 85 -30.57 19.58 20.62
C LEU A 85 -31.82 18.86 20.05
N GLU A 86 -32.75 18.25 20.77
CA GLU A 86 -33.29 18.45 22.12
C GLU A 86 -33.86 17.13 22.67
N LEU A 87 -33.87 16.97 24.01
CA LEU A 87 -35.07 16.62 24.81
C LEU A 87 -34.67 16.42 26.29
N ALA A 88 -34.71 17.49 27.07
CA ALA A 88 -34.90 17.41 28.52
C ALA A 88 -35.77 18.60 28.95
N LYS A 89 -36.88 18.29 29.61
CA LYS A 89 -37.91 19.22 30.09
C LYS A 89 -37.75 19.42 31.60
N PHE A 90 -37.90 20.68 32.03
CA PHE A 90 -38.16 21.22 33.38
C PHE A 90 -37.05 21.01 34.45
N ASP A 91 -36.64 21.99 35.27
CA ASP A 91 -37.38 23.06 35.95
C ASP A 91 -36.53 24.30 36.35
N SER A 92 -37.23 25.40 36.65
CA SER A 92 -36.92 26.56 37.54
C SER A 92 -35.99 27.74 37.13
N GLU A 93 -36.67 28.86 36.82
CA GLU A 93 -36.55 30.24 37.38
C GLU A 93 -35.35 31.20 37.10
N VAL A 94 -35.65 32.24 36.27
CA VAL A 94 -35.52 33.72 36.54
C VAL A 94 -34.11 34.40 36.41
N PRO A 95 -34.00 35.69 35.96
CA PRO A 95 -33.16 36.04 34.79
C PRO A 95 -32.18 37.27 34.89
N LYS A 96 -31.42 37.46 33.77
CA LYS A 96 -30.93 38.73 33.13
C LYS A 96 -29.83 39.60 33.78
N LYS A 97 -28.75 39.87 33.00
CA LYS A 97 -28.24 41.18 32.48
C LYS A 97 -26.76 41.05 32.02
N SER A 98 -26.47 41.11 30.71
CA SER A 98 -26.03 42.30 29.93
C SER A 98 -24.74 42.97 30.42
N ILE A 99 -23.72 43.06 29.57
CA ILE A 99 -23.06 44.31 29.13
C ILE A 99 -22.19 44.03 27.89
N GLU A 100 -22.38 44.90 26.90
CA GLU A 100 -21.71 45.01 25.61
C GLU A 100 -20.32 45.68 25.70
N ASN A 101 -19.53 45.51 24.61
CA ASN A 101 -18.66 46.47 23.90
C ASN A 101 -17.27 45.86 23.59
N ASN A 102 -16.90 45.42 22.36
CA ASN A 102 -16.77 46.14 21.07
C ASN A 102 -15.97 47.45 21.24
N ILE A 103 -14.82 47.77 20.60
CA ILE A 103 -14.22 47.59 19.25
C ILE A 103 -12.73 48.01 19.41
N TYR A 104 -11.72 47.42 18.75
CA TYR A 104 -11.17 47.85 17.45
C TYR A 104 -10.29 46.76 16.82
N ASN A 105 -10.74 46.33 15.64
CA ASN A 105 -9.93 45.73 14.58
C ASN A 105 -8.96 46.77 14.01
N GLU A 106 -7.78 46.36 13.58
CA GLU A 106 -7.38 46.48 12.16
C GLU A 106 -6.02 45.84 11.87
N LYS A 107 -5.90 45.37 10.63
CA LYS A 107 -4.77 44.66 9.99
C LYS A 107 -4.68 43.18 10.34
N THR A 108 -5.38 42.36 9.57
CA THR A 108 -4.75 41.56 8.49
C THR A 108 -5.87 40.89 7.68
N GLN A 109 -6.52 41.67 6.82
CA GLN A 109 -7.23 41.14 5.64
C GLN A 109 -6.32 41.45 4.46
N ILE A 110 -5.69 40.43 3.90
CA ILE A 110 -5.10 40.25 2.56
C ILE A 110 -4.20 39.03 2.76
N GLU A 111 -4.75 37.83 2.46
CA GLU A 111 -4.07 36.56 2.10
C GLU A 111 -4.90 35.29 2.39
N THR A 112 -6.09 35.41 3.00
CA THR A 112 -6.98 34.26 3.28
C THR A 112 -8.07 33.97 2.24
N GLU A 113 -8.25 34.79 1.21
CA GLU A 113 -9.35 34.59 0.22
C GLU A 113 -9.00 33.69 -0.98
N ASP A 114 -7.73 33.48 -1.32
CA ASP A 114 -7.38 32.71 -2.53
C ASP A 114 -7.33 31.18 -2.35
N LYS A 115 -7.17 30.67 -1.11
CA LYS A 115 -7.10 29.21 -0.85
C LYS A 115 -8.46 28.55 -0.58
N THR A 116 -9.48 29.31 -0.20
CA THR A 116 -10.85 28.80 0.07
C THR A 116 -11.71 28.67 -1.19
N GLN A 117 -11.45 29.45 -2.25
CA GLN A 117 -12.16 29.29 -3.54
C GLN A 117 -11.64 28.11 -4.40
N SER A 118 -10.34 27.78 -4.32
CA SER A 118 -9.75 26.71 -5.16
C SER A 118 -10.13 25.29 -4.73
N THR A 119 -10.37 25.07 -3.43
CA THR A 119 -10.74 23.77 -2.85
C THR A 119 -12.22 23.45 -3.04
N ASN A 120 -13.12 24.44 -2.90
CA ASN A 120 -14.57 24.25 -3.14
C ASN A 120 -14.91 23.98 -4.62
N LYS A 121 -14.14 24.55 -5.55
CA LYS A 121 -14.31 24.33 -7.00
C LYS A 121 -13.97 22.91 -7.43
N GLN A 122 -12.99 22.27 -6.79
CA GLN A 122 -12.44 20.98 -7.23
C GLN A 122 -13.33 19.78 -6.88
N ASN A 123 -13.99 19.79 -5.71
CA ASN A 123 -14.94 18.73 -5.32
C ASN A 123 -16.26 18.81 -6.07
N SER A 124 -16.64 20.03 -6.44
CA SER A 124 -17.77 20.27 -7.32
C SER A 124 -17.51 19.66 -8.71
N ILE A 125 -16.27 19.73 -9.21
CA ILE A 125 -15.90 19.14 -10.50
C ILE A 125 -15.96 17.61 -10.48
N LEU A 126 -15.44 16.92 -9.46
CA LEU A 126 -15.52 15.45 -9.41
C LEU A 126 -16.97 14.95 -9.33
N LYS A 127 -17.82 15.65 -8.57
CA LYS A 127 -19.26 15.40 -8.52
C LYS A 127 -19.91 15.56 -9.89
N ILE A 128 -19.61 16.67 -10.57
CA ILE A 128 -20.12 16.94 -11.92
C ILE A 128 -19.66 15.84 -12.89
N ILE A 129 -18.38 15.45 -12.88
CA ILE A 129 -17.84 14.40 -13.76
C ILE A 129 -18.48 13.05 -13.46
N SER A 130 -18.65 12.68 -12.19
CA SER A 130 -19.29 11.42 -11.80
C SER A 130 -20.78 11.38 -12.21
N CYS A 131 -21.47 12.51 -12.12
CA CYS A 131 -22.83 12.68 -12.65
C CYS A 131 -22.87 12.55 -14.18
N ILE A 132 -21.96 13.22 -14.90
CA ILE A 132 -21.85 13.11 -16.37
C ILE A 132 -21.59 11.65 -16.77
N TRP A 133 -20.72 10.94 -16.04
CA TRP A 133 -20.41 9.55 -16.30
C TRP A 133 -21.67 8.67 -16.20
N ILE A 134 -22.40 8.73 -15.08
CA ILE A 134 -23.59 7.89 -14.90
C ILE A 134 -24.74 8.27 -15.83
N ILE A 135 -24.92 9.56 -16.12
CA ILE A 135 -25.89 10.03 -17.12
C ILE A 135 -25.52 9.46 -18.50
N GLY A 136 -24.24 9.45 -18.86
CA GLY A 136 -23.75 8.83 -20.08
C GLY A 136 -24.07 7.33 -20.16
N VAL A 137 -23.80 6.58 -19.08
CA VAL A 137 -24.16 5.16 -18.96
C VAL A 137 -25.66 4.96 -19.18
N LEU A 138 -26.50 5.73 -18.47
CA LEU A 138 -27.95 5.64 -18.57
C LEU A 138 -28.49 5.99 -19.97
N ILE A 139 -27.92 7.00 -20.62
CA ILE A 139 -28.30 7.39 -21.99
C ILE A 139 -27.92 6.27 -22.97
N ILE A 140 -26.71 5.72 -22.87
CA ILE A 140 -26.26 4.64 -23.74
C ILE A 140 -27.13 3.40 -23.54
N ASP A 141 -27.37 3.00 -22.30
CA ASP A 141 -28.24 1.86 -21.97
C ASP A 141 -29.67 2.09 -22.45
N LEU A 142 -30.21 3.30 -22.31
CA LEU A 142 -31.53 3.65 -22.83
C LEU A 142 -31.59 3.57 -24.35
N ILE A 143 -30.59 4.08 -25.06
CA ILE A 143 -30.50 4.01 -26.53
C ILE A 143 -30.42 2.54 -26.98
N LEU A 144 -29.58 1.73 -26.32
CA LEU A 144 -29.44 0.30 -26.60
C LEU A 144 -30.73 -0.46 -26.31
N PHE A 145 -31.39 -0.15 -25.21
CA PHE A 145 -32.67 -0.75 -24.83
C PHE A 145 -33.78 -0.38 -25.81
N LEU A 146 -33.91 0.90 -26.19
CA LEU A 146 -34.86 1.36 -27.20
C LEU A 146 -34.58 0.72 -28.56
N SER A 147 -33.32 0.63 -28.97
CA SER A 147 -32.90 -0.07 -30.18
C SER A 147 -33.34 -1.53 -30.15
N MET A 148 -33.14 -2.23 -29.02
CA MET A 148 -33.60 -3.61 -28.84
C MET A 148 -35.13 -3.72 -28.85
N LEU A 149 -35.85 -2.78 -28.25
CA LEU A 149 -37.33 -2.76 -28.26
C LEU A 149 -37.88 -2.50 -29.65
N ILE A 150 -37.32 -1.54 -30.40
CA ILE A 150 -37.69 -1.27 -31.78
C ILE A 150 -37.41 -2.50 -32.63
N PHE A 151 -36.23 -3.11 -32.48
CA PHE A 151 -35.88 -4.34 -33.18
C PHE A 151 -36.86 -5.47 -32.84
N LYS A 152 -37.19 -5.68 -31.57
CA LYS A 152 -38.16 -6.69 -31.12
C LYS A 152 -39.57 -6.43 -31.65
N ARG A 153 -40.00 -5.16 -31.73
CA ARG A 153 -41.31 -4.78 -32.29
C ARG A 153 -41.37 -5.02 -33.79
N LYS A 154 -40.33 -4.60 -34.53
CA LYS A 154 -40.20 -4.87 -35.97
C LYS A 154 -40.15 -6.36 -36.31
N THR A 155 -39.68 -7.19 -35.37
CA THR A 155 -39.53 -8.63 -35.56
C THR A 155 -40.66 -9.49 -34.99
N LYS A 156 -41.64 -8.89 -34.29
CA LYS A 156 -42.74 -9.62 -33.62
C LYS A 156 -43.75 -10.24 -34.59
N HIS A 157 -43.74 -9.85 -35.86
CA HIS A 157 -44.72 -10.23 -36.88
C HIS A 157 -44.13 -11.04 -38.05
N LEU A 158 -43.08 -11.81 -37.81
CA LEU A 158 -42.37 -12.52 -38.88
C LEU A 158 -42.58 -14.03 -38.72
N GLU A 159 -43.12 -14.67 -39.74
CA GLU A 159 -43.48 -16.08 -39.75
C GLU A 159 -42.30 -16.94 -40.23
N THR A 160 -42.01 -18.02 -39.50
CA THR A 160 -40.99 -19.04 -39.86
C THR A 160 -41.56 -20.08 -40.83
N ASP A 161 -42.88 -20.21 -40.91
CA ASP A 161 -43.56 -21.36 -41.54
C ASP A 161 -43.77 -21.22 -43.06
N MET A 162 -43.27 -20.15 -43.68
CA MET A 162 -43.55 -19.83 -45.10
C MET A 162 -42.50 -20.34 -46.12
N TYR A 163 -41.38 -20.95 -45.70
CA TYR A 163 -40.26 -21.29 -46.61
C TYR A 163 -39.62 -22.67 -46.32
N PRO A 164 -40.23 -23.79 -46.78
CA PRO A 164 -39.75 -25.14 -46.49
C PRO A 164 -38.39 -25.48 -47.11
N GLU A 165 -38.05 -24.89 -48.27
CA GLU A 165 -36.75 -25.09 -48.92
C GLU A 165 -35.61 -24.52 -48.05
N ILE A 166 -35.78 -23.31 -47.53
CA ILE A 166 -34.83 -22.65 -46.62
C ILE A 166 -34.71 -23.41 -45.31
N GLN A 167 -35.84 -23.90 -44.78
CA GLN A 167 -35.87 -24.75 -43.59
C GLN A 167 -35.08 -26.04 -43.79
N SER A 168 -35.09 -26.63 -44.99
CA SER A 168 -34.27 -27.82 -45.28
C SER A 168 -32.77 -27.51 -45.29
N VAL A 169 -32.36 -26.37 -45.84
CA VAL A 169 -30.94 -25.97 -45.90
C VAL A 169 -30.39 -25.65 -44.51
N ILE A 170 -31.15 -24.96 -43.65
CA ILE A 170 -30.71 -24.67 -42.28
C ILE A 170 -30.55 -25.95 -41.43
N GLU A 171 -31.44 -26.94 -41.55
CA GLU A 171 -31.31 -28.21 -40.83
C GLU A 171 -30.07 -28.98 -41.30
N LEU A 172 -29.82 -29.07 -42.61
CA LEU A 172 -28.58 -29.66 -43.14
C LEU A 172 -27.33 -28.92 -42.63
N CYS A 173 -27.37 -27.59 -42.53
CA CYS A 173 -26.27 -26.80 -41.98
C CYS A 173 -26.09 -27.01 -40.47
N LYS A 174 -27.16 -27.18 -39.69
CA LYS A 174 -27.10 -27.48 -38.25
C LYS A 174 -26.44 -28.84 -38.02
N ASP A 175 -26.84 -29.85 -38.78
CA ASP A 175 -26.23 -31.18 -38.74
C ASP A 175 -24.75 -31.10 -39.09
N LYS A 176 -24.41 -30.45 -40.20
CA LYS A 176 -23.02 -30.27 -40.63
C LYS A 176 -22.19 -29.49 -39.61
N ALA A 177 -22.77 -28.51 -38.93
CA ALA A 177 -22.10 -27.71 -37.90
C ALA A 177 -22.11 -28.36 -36.50
N ASN A 178 -22.74 -29.52 -36.31
CA ASN A 178 -23.02 -30.14 -35.01
C ASN A 178 -23.68 -29.18 -34.01
N VAL A 179 -24.80 -28.56 -34.40
CA VAL A 179 -25.61 -27.67 -33.56
C VAL A 179 -26.94 -28.34 -33.25
N SER A 180 -27.12 -28.82 -32.02
CA SER A 180 -28.35 -29.49 -31.55
C SER A 180 -29.43 -28.54 -31.01
N SER A 181 -29.12 -27.25 -30.91
CA SER A 181 -30.05 -26.25 -30.38
C SER A 181 -31.16 -25.93 -31.38
N ASN A 182 -32.39 -25.78 -30.89
CA ASN A 182 -33.50 -25.32 -31.71
C ASN A 182 -33.36 -23.82 -32.04
N ILE A 183 -32.70 -23.53 -33.16
CA ILE A 183 -32.53 -22.17 -33.70
C ILE A 183 -33.54 -21.99 -34.84
N SER A 184 -34.54 -21.16 -34.62
CA SER A 184 -35.51 -20.75 -35.63
C SER A 184 -34.98 -19.56 -36.44
N PHE A 185 -35.45 -19.41 -37.68
CA PHE A 185 -35.19 -18.23 -38.49
C PHE A 185 -36.44 -17.36 -38.66
N TYR A 186 -36.23 -16.07 -38.90
CA TYR A 186 -37.26 -15.05 -39.10
C TYR A 186 -36.87 -14.15 -40.27
N VAL A 187 -37.84 -13.72 -41.07
CA VAL A 187 -37.56 -12.90 -42.26
C VAL A 187 -37.96 -11.45 -42.02
N CYS A 188 -37.00 -10.51 -42.05
CA CYS A 188 -37.21 -9.09 -41.79
C CYS A 188 -37.13 -8.23 -43.06
N ASP A 189 -38.00 -7.23 -43.18
CA ASP A 189 -37.96 -6.23 -44.26
C ASP A 189 -36.81 -5.20 -44.13
N ASP A 190 -36.56 -4.78 -42.89
CA ASP A 190 -35.70 -3.64 -42.54
C ASP A 190 -34.26 -4.04 -42.18
N LEU A 191 -33.84 -5.28 -42.51
CA LEU A 191 -32.52 -5.78 -42.14
C LEU A 191 -31.54 -5.66 -43.32
N ASN A 192 -30.37 -5.09 -43.06
CA ASN A 192 -29.34 -4.89 -44.07
C ASN A 192 -28.43 -6.10 -44.29
N SER A 193 -28.36 -7.06 -43.36
CA SER A 193 -27.54 -8.27 -43.47
C SER A 193 -28.13 -9.35 -42.58
N PRO A 194 -28.06 -10.64 -42.94
CA PRO A 194 -28.45 -11.72 -42.04
C PRO A 194 -27.63 -11.65 -40.77
N CYS A 195 -28.27 -11.98 -39.65
CA CYS A 195 -27.64 -11.95 -38.34
C CYS A 195 -28.33 -12.89 -37.36
N ILE A 196 -27.57 -13.47 -36.44
CA ILE A 196 -28.08 -14.22 -35.31
C ILE A 196 -28.14 -13.36 -34.04
N LEU A 197 -29.29 -13.32 -33.37
CA LEU A 197 -29.49 -12.53 -32.14
C LEU A 197 -30.26 -13.32 -31.07
N GLY A 198 -29.98 -13.02 -29.79
CA GLY A 198 -30.64 -13.62 -28.63
C GLY A 198 -29.68 -14.45 -27.77
N ILE A 199 -29.62 -14.15 -26.46
CA ILE A 199 -28.67 -14.78 -25.53
C ILE A 199 -29.17 -16.17 -25.09
N THR A 200 -30.42 -16.25 -24.62
CA THR A 200 -31.02 -17.49 -24.09
C THR A 200 -31.78 -18.29 -25.15
N LYS A 201 -32.35 -17.61 -26.15
CA LYS A 201 -33.09 -18.20 -27.28
C LYS A 201 -32.61 -17.54 -28.58
N PRO A 202 -31.47 -17.97 -29.15
CA PRO A 202 -30.93 -17.39 -30.37
C PRO A 202 -31.87 -17.61 -31.56
N LYS A 203 -31.96 -16.62 -32.43
CA LYS A 203 -32.81 -16.61 -33.62
C LYS A 203 -32.02 -16.02 -34.78
N ILE A 204 -32.12 -16.63 -35.97
CA ILE A 204 -31.50 -16.10 -37.19
C ILE A 204 -32.50 -15.14 -37.84
N TYR A 205 -32.08 -13.93 -38.17
CA TYR A 205 -32.88 -12.96 -38.89
C TYR A 205 -32.32 -12.82 -40.30
N LEU A 206 -33.18 -12.97 -41.30
CA LEU A 206 -32.82 -12.92 -42.72
C LEU A 206 -33.51 -11.72 -43.37
N PRO A 207 -32.80 -10.90 -44.17
CA PRO A 207 -33.44 -9.92 -45.03
C PRO A 207 -34.32 -10.58 -46.08
N LYS A 208 -35.48 -9.98 -46.43
CA LYS A 208 -36.37 -10.54 -47.47
C LYS A 208 -35.69 -10.81 -48.82
N HIS A 209 -34.70 -10.01 -49.21
CA HIS A 209 -34.02 -10.20 -50.48
C HIS A 209 -33.15 -11.47 -50.54
N ILE A 210 -32.82 -12.07 -49.39
CA ILE A 210 -32.14 -13.38 -49.32
C ILE A 210 -33.09 -14.50 -49.74
N LEU A 211 -34.40 -14.33 -49.57
CA LEU A 211 -35.39 -15.30 -50.03
C LEU A 211 -35.42 -15.46 -51.55
N ASN A 212 -34.96 -14.45 -52.29
CA ASN A 212 -34.93 -14.46 -53.75
C ASN A 212 -33.64 -15.10 -54.30
N ILE A 213 -32.76 -15.62 -53.44
CA ILE A 213 -31.52 -16.30 -53.83
C ILE A 213 -31.84 -17.76 -54.13
N ASN A 214 -31.84 -18.14 -55.41
CA ASN A 214 -32.00 -19.53 -55.87
C ASN A 214 -30.69 -20.34 -55.82
N ASP A 215 -29.72 -19.94 -55.00
CA ASP A 215 -28.43 -20.61 -54.85
C ASP A 215 -28.29 -21.21 -53.44
N ASN A 216 -28.56 -22.51 -53.35
CA ASN A 216 -28.47 -23.27 -52.11
C ASN A 216 -27.04 -23.31 -51.54
N ASN A 217 -26.01 -23.15 -52.35
CA ASN A 217 -24.63 -23.08 -51.85
C ASN A 217 -24.37 -21.74 -51.17
N LEU A 218 -24.82 -20.63 -51.77
CA LEU A 218 -24.75 -19.30 -51.16
C LEU A 218 -25.53 -19.27 -49.84
N LEU A 219 -26.74 -19.84 -49.82
CA LEU A 219 -27.58 -19.91 -48.63
C LEU A 219 -26.94 -20.78 -47.53
N SER A 220 -26.36 -21.92 -47.89
CA SER A 220 -25.59 -22.77 -46.97
C SER A 220 -24.38 -22.04 -46.38
N HIS A 221 -23.64 -21.27 -47.17
CA HIS A 221 -22.51 -20.46 -46.65
C HIS A 221 -22.96 -19.43 -45.62
N ILE A 222 -24.10 -18.77 -45.85
CA ILE A 222 -24.69 -17.80 -44.92
C ILE A 222 -25.10 -18.49 -43.61
N PHE A 223 -25.85 -19.60 -43.70
CA PHE A 223 -26.29 -20.31 -42.50
C PHE A 223 -25.14 -20.89 -41.70
N LEU A 224 -24.13 -21.48 -42.35
CA LEU A 224 -22.95 -21.97 -41.65
C LEU A 224 -22.24 -20.83 -40.91
N HIS A 225 -22.10 -19.65 -41.52
CA HIS A 225 -21.51 -18.48 -40.88
C HIS A 225 -22.29 -18.07 -39.60
N GLU A 226 -23.61 -17.89 -39.71
CA GLU A 226 -24.45 -17.52 -38.56
C GLU A 226 -24.48 -18.60 -37.46
N LEU A 227 -24.52 -19.88 -37.84
CA LEU A 227 -24.47 -21.01 -36.90
C LEU A 227 -23.12 -21.08 -36.17
N PHE A 228 -22.01 -20.73 -36.84
CA PHE A 228 -20.70 -20.67 -36.18
C PHE A 228 -20.58 -19.51 -35.18
N HIS A 229 -21.24 -18.37 -35.41
CA HIS A 229 -21.36 -17.33 -34.37
C HIS A 229 -22.06 -17.87 -33.13
N TYR A 230 -23.14 -18.64 -33.29
CA TYR A 230 -23.79 -19.30 -32.16
C TYR A 230 -22.89 -20.31 -31.45
N LYS A 231 -22.28 -21.24 -32.21
CA LYS A 231 -21.41 -22.30 -31.68
C LYS A 231 -20.22 -21.72 -30.90
N ARG A 232 -19.65 -20.61 -31.36
CA ARG A 232 -18.53 -19.91 -30.72
C ARG A 232 -18.92 -18.97 -29.59
N LYS A 233 -20.22 -18.88 -29.25
CA LYS A 233 -20.76 -17.98 -28.21
C LYS A 233 -20.46 -16.51 -28.48
N ASP A 234 -20.39 -16.13 -29.76
CA ASP A 234 -20.11 -14.76 -30.17
C ASP A 234 -21.20 -13.77 -29.71
N LEU A 235 -22.43 -14.26 -29.52
CA LEU A 235 -23.54 -13.47 -28.99
C LEU A 235 -23.29 -13.02 -27.55
N LEU A 236 -22.69 -13.89 -26.71
CA LEU A 236 -22.29 -13.53 -25.36
C LEU A 236 -21.15 -12.51 -25.39
N CYS A 237 -20.17 -12.69 -26.27
CA CYS A 237 -19.11 -11.72 -26.46
C CYS A 237 -19.64 -10.35 -26.88
N ASN A 238 -20.62 -10.29 -27.79
CA ASN A 238 -21.30 -9.05 -28.19
C ASN A 238 -22.02 -8.37 -27.01
N PHE A 239 -22.70 -9.17 -26.19
CA PHE A 239 -23.37 -8.66 -24.99
C PHE A 239 -22.37 -8.05 -24.00
N LEU A 240 -21.27 -8.76 -23.69
CA LEU A 240 -20.22 -8.26 -22.81
C LEU A 240 -19.55 -6.99 -23.39
N SER A 241 -19.28 -6.96 -24.70
CA SER A 241 -18.78 -5.77 -25.40
C SER A 241 -19.72 -4.56 -25.25
N THR A 242 -21.03 -4.80 -25.23
CA THR A 242 -22.04 -3.75 -25.06
C THR A 242 -22.01 -3.18 -23.64
N ILE A 243 -21.93 -4.06 -22.62
CA ILE A 243 -21.79 -3.64 -21.21
C ILE A 243 -20.52 -2.83 -21.00
N ILE A 244 -19.39 -3.30 -21.53
CA ILE A 244 -18.10 -2.61 -21.40
C ILE A 244 -18.12 -1.27 -22.12
N PHE A 245 -18.71 -1.21 -23.32
CA PHE A 245 -18.88 0.05 -24.02
C PHE A 245 -19.71 1.04 -23.19
N SER A 246 -20.81 0.58 -22.57
CA SER A 246 -21.65 1.42 -21.73
C SER A 246 -20.91 1.96 -20.51
N ILE A 247 -20.21 1.10 -19.76
CA ILE A 247 -19.50 1.49 -18.53
C ILE A 247 -18.28 2.38 -18.81
N HIS A 248 -17.51 2.02 -19.85
CA HIS A 248 -16.24 2.67 -20.21
C HIS A 248 -16.37 3.56 -21.45
N TRP A 249 -17.54 4.13 -21.69
CA TRP A 249 -17.84 4.89 -22.90
C TRP A 249 -16.88 6.07 -23.13
N PHE A 250 -16.33 6.64 -22.06
CA PHE A 250 -15.35 7.74 -22.11
C PHE A 250 -13.96 7.30 -22.60
N ASN A 251 -13.68 6.00 -22.67
CA ASN A 251 -12.36 5.48 -22.97
C ASN A 251 -12.17 5.16 -24.48
N PRO A 252 -11.35 5.91 -25.22
CA PRO A 252 -11.14 5.68 -26.65
C PRO A 252 -10.42 4.36 -26.98
N ILE A 253 -9.64 3.81 -26.03
CA ILE A 253 -8.95 2.52 -26.21
C ILE A 253 -9.96 1.38 -26.24
N VAL A 254 -11.02 1.47 -25.43
CA VAL A 254 -12.14 0.52 -25.48
C VAL A 254 -12.81 0.55 -26.85
N TRP A 255 -13.03 1.73 -27.43
CA TRP A 255 -13.66 1.84 -28.75
C TRP A 255 -12.82 1.16 -29.84
N PHE A 256 -11.51 1.39 -29.82
CA PHE A 256 -10.58 0.72 -30.72
C PHE A 256 -10.57 -0.80 -30.51
N LEU A 257 -10.53 -1.24 -29.25
CA LEU A 257 -10.51 -2.65 -28.88
C LEU A 257 -11.77 -3.38 -29.35
N LEU A 258 -12.95 -2.81 -29.11
CA LEU A 258 -14.23 -3.40 -29.53
C LEU A 258 -14.31 -3.52 -31.06
N ASN A 259 -13.81 -2.53 -31.80
CA ASN A 259 -13.70 -2.59 -33.26
C ASN A 259 -12.75 -3.72 -33.73
N LYS A 260 -11.64 -3.96 -33.01
CA LYS A 260 -10.73 -5.07 -33.29
C LYS A 260 -11.35 -6.42 -32.95
N ILE A 261 -12.03 -6.54 -31.81
CA ILE A 261 -12.73 -7.76 -31.40
C ILE A 261 -13.76 -8.14 -32.45
N LYS A 262 -14.56 -7.17 -32.91
CA LYS A 262 -15.50 -7.38 -34.01
C LYS A 262 -14.82 -7.95 -35.24
N LEU A 263 -13.72 -7.34 -35.71
CA LEU A 263 -12.99 -7.80 -36.89
C LEU A 263 -12.42 -9.22 -36.73
N TYR A 264 -11.75 -9.50 -35.60
CA TYR A 264 -11.13 -10.81 -35.36
C TYR A 264 -12.15 -11.91 -35.14
N ARG A 265 -13.33 -11.56 -34.62
CA ARG A 265 -14.46 -12.47 -34.52
C ARG A 265 -14.95 -12.91 -35.90
N GLU A 266 -15.13 -11.98 -36.84
CA GLU A 266 -15.51 -12.32 -38.21
C GLU A 266 -14.46 -13.23 -38.86
N TYR A 267 -13.18 -12.91 -38.72
CA TYR A 267 -12.10 -13.77 -39.25
C TYR A 267 -12.07 -15.16 -38.60
N ALA A 268 -12.31 -15.25 -37.29
CA ALA A 268 -12.36 -16.52 -36.59
C ALA A 268 -13.60 -17.34 -36.99
N CYS A 269 -14.73 -16.69 -37.26
CA CYS A 269 -15.94 -17.31 -37.79
C CYS A 269 -15.68 -17.89 -39.18
N ASP A 270 -15.17 -17.07 -40.10
CA ASP A 270 -14.80 -17.47 -41.46
C ASP A 270 -13.81 -18.65 -41.43
N ALA A 271 -12.80 -18.60 -40.56
CA ALA A 271 -11.84 -19.70 -40.41
C ALA A 271 -12.48 -20.99 -39.86
N CYS A 272 -13.58 -20.93 -39.10
CA CYS A 272 -14.29 -22.12 -38.64
C CYS A 272 -15.16 -22.71 -39.75
N VAL A 273 -15.82 -21.86 -40.53
CA VAL A 273 -16.57 -22.28 -41.73
C VAL A 273 -15.63 -22.96 -42.73
N LEU A 274 -14.47 -22.37 -43.01
CA LEU A 274 -13.48 -22.94 -43.93
C LEU A 274 -12.87 -24.27 -43.44
N GLU A 275 -12.61 -24.43 -42.15
CA GLU A 275 -12.15 -25.71 -41.59
C GLU A 275 -13.24 -26.80 -41.68
N LEU A 276 -14.53 -26.43 -41.71
CA LEU A 276 -15.63 -27.36 -41.94
C LEU A 276 -15.82 -27.70 -43.43
N LEU A 277 -15.70 -26.70 -44.30
CA LEU A 277 -15.92 -26.86 -45.75
C LEU A 277 -14.71 -27.46 -46.48
N GLY A 278 -13.50 -27.22 -45.96
CA GLY A 278 -12.24 -27.64 -46.57
C GLY A 278 -11.72 -26.65 -47.61
N GLU A 279 -10.45 -26.82 -47.97
CA GLU A 279 -9.68 -25.88 -48.81
C GLU A 279 -10.26 -25.66 -50.21
N LYS A 280 -10.86 -26.71 -50.81
CA LYS A 280 -11.46 -26.63 -52.16
C LYS A 280 -12.63 -25.65 -52.24
N GLU A 281 -13.32 -25.42 -51.13
CA GLU A 281 -14.50 -24.55 -51.06
C GLU A 281 -14.15 -23.10 -50.68
N ALA A 282 -12.88 -22.81 -50.36
CA ALA A 282 -12.47 -21.48 -49.88
C ALA A 282 -12.77 -20.34 -50.87
N ILE A 283 -12.53 -20.56 -52.17
CA ILE A 283 -12.82 -19.56 -53.21
C ILE A 283 -14.32 -19.33 -53.35
N LYS A 284 -15.13 -20.40 -53.36
CA LYS A 284 -16.60 -20.30 -53.46
C LYS A 284 -17.21 -19.61 -52.25
N TYR A 285 -16.70 -19.91 -51.05
CA TYR A 285 -17.09 -19.21 -49.83
C TYR A 285 -16.73 -17.72 -49.89
N GLY A 286 -15.51 -17.37 -50.32
CA GLY A 286 -15.09 -15.98 -50.49
C GLY A 286 -15.95 -15.21 -51.51
N MET A 287 -16.29 -15.85 -52.64
CA MET A 287 -17.21 -15.27 -53.63
C MET A 287 -18.62 -15.09 -53.09
N SER A 288 -19.07 -16.00 -52.23
CA SER A 288 -20.37 -15.89 -51.55
C SER A 288 -20.45 -14.65 -50.67
N LEU A 289 -19.39 -14.36 -49.89
CA LEU A 289 -19.29 -13.13 -49.09
C LEU A 289 -19.26 -11.87 -49.96
N ILE A 290 -18.55 -11.89 -51.09
CA ILE A 290 -18.51 -10.75 -52.03
C ILE A 290 -19.89 -10.51 -52.63
N ASN A 291 -20.57 -11.57 -53.09
CA ASN A 291 -21.92 -11.46 -53.65
C ASN A 291 -22.91 -10.92 -52.63
N LEU A 292 -22.84 -11.43 -51.39
CA LEU A 292 -23.66 -10.97 -50.29
C LEU A 292 -23.42 -9.47 -49.98
N SER A 293 -22.17 -9.02 -49.94
CA SER A 293 -21.83 -7.61 -49.70
C SER A 293 -22.33 -6.66 -50.81
N LYS A 294 -22.31 -7.11 -52.08
CA LYS A 294 -22.85 -6.34 -53.21
C LYS A 294 -24.35 -6.12 -53.07
N MET A 295 -25.07 -7.12 -52.54
CA MET A 295 -26.52 -7.02 -52.33
C MET A 295 -26.88 -5.96 -51.27
N PHE A 296 -25.97 -5.68 -50.32
CA PHE A 296 -26.22 -4.76 -49.21
C PHE A 296 -25.77 -3.31 -49.45
N LEU A 297 -24.82 -3.07 -50.36
CA LEU A 297 -24.32 -1.72 -50.70
C LEU A 297 -25.40 -0.79 -51.30
N ASN A 298 -26.50 -1.36 -51.80
CA ASN A 298 -27.54 -0.61 -52.51
C ASN A 298 -28.68 -0.05 -51.62
N LYS A 299 -28.61 -0.15 -50.29
CA LYS A 299 -29.68 0.31 -49.38
C LYS A 299 -29.10 1.09 -48.19
N THR A 300 -28.77 2.36 -48.41
CA THR A 300 -28.23 3.24 -47.36
C THR A 300 -29.36 3.89 -46.55
N ASN A 301 -29.56 3.39 -45.33
CA ASN A 301 -29.98 4.22 -44.20
C ASN A 301 -29.17 3.78 -42.99
N HIS A 302 -28.11 4.55 -42.70
CA HIS A 302 -27.24 4.30 -41.56
C HIS A 302 -28.01 4.59 -40.28
N SER A 303 -28.45 3.53 -39.58
CA SER A 303 -28.78 3.64 -38.16
C SER A 303 -27.49 3.96 -37.40
N ASN A 304 -27.42 5.16 -36.81
CA ASN A 304 -26.25 5.80 -36.19
C ASN A 304 -25.72 5.14 -34.90
N LEU A 305 -25.88 3.84 -34.71
CA LEU A 305 -25.15 3.08 -33.69
C LEU A 305 -23.92 2.44 -34.34
N ALA A 306 -22.93 3.30 -34.62
CA ALA A 306 -21.69 3.03 -35.37
C ALA A 306 -20.78 1.92 -34.78
N ILE A 307 -21.17 1.28 -33.68
CA ILE A 307 -20.39 0.24 -33.01
C ILE A 307 -20.74 -1.15 -33.56
N PHE A 308 -21.90 -1.32 -34.19
CA PHE A 308 -22.39 -2.63 -34.61
C PHE A 308 -22.40 -2.89 -36.12
N PHE A 309 -22.18 -1.92 -37.01
CA PHE A 309 -22.16 -2.14 -38.46
C PHE A 309 -20.78 -1.97 -39.12
N GLU A 310 -20.55 -2.75 -40.18
CA GLU A 310 -19.25 -3.01 -40.83
C GLU A 310 -18.64 -1.75 -41.45
N THR A 311 -17.31 -1.67 -41.41
CA THR A 311 -16.54 -0.66 -42.16
C THR A 311 -15.92 -1.30 -43.40
N ASN A 312 -15.84 -0.56 -44.51
CA ASN A 312 -15.38 -1.06 -45.83
C ASN A 312 -13.99 -1.75 -45.81
N ASN A 313 -13.12 -1.45 -44.83
CA ASN A 313 -11.81 -2.07 -44.69
C ASN A 313 -11.84 -3.52 -44.14
N GLN A 314 -12.97 -3.98 -43.60
CA GLN A 314 -13.10 -5.29 -42.96
C GLN A 314 -13.22 -6.42 -44.01
N MET A 315 -13.98 -6.20 -45.08
CA MET A 315 -14.20 -7.20 -46.13
C MET A 315 -12.90 -7.58 -46.86
N LYS A 316 -12.05 -6.60 -47.20
CA LYS A 316 -10.76 -6.85 -47.86
C LYS A 316 -9.91 -7.85 -47.07
N GLY A 317 -9.79 -7.65 -45.76
CA GLY A 317 -8.99 -8.53 -44.92
C GLY A 317 -9.61 -9.92 -44.75
N ARG A 318 -10.94 -10.05 -44.81
CA ARG A 318 -11.63 -11.36 -44.79
C ARG A 318 -11.24 -12.16 -46.04
N ILE A 319 -11.31 -11.54 -47.21
CA ILE A 319 -10.93 -12.15 -48.48
C ILE A 319 -9.44 -12.50 -48.54
N GLU A 320 -8.56 -11.64 -48.02
CA GLU A 320 -7.13 -11.94 -47.91
C GLU A 320 -6.82 -13.16 -47.02
N MET A 321 -7.58 -13.32 -45.92
CA MET A 321 -7.47 -14.47 -45.02
C MET A 321 -7.97 -15.74 -45.69
N ILE A 322 -9.14 -15.68 -46.34
CA ILE A 322 -9.75 -16.79 -47.08
C ILE A 322 -8.83 -17.27 -48.20
N LYS A 323 -8.22 -16.33 -48.96
CA LYS A 323 -7.27 -16.65 -50.04
C LYS A 323 -6.05 -17.43 -49.55
N LYS A 324 -5.61 -17.20 -48.32
CA LYS A 324 -4.42 -17.84 -47.73
C LYS A 324 -4.77 -19.12 -46.95
N PHE A 325 -6.04 -19.53 -46.93
CA PHE A 325 -6.49 -20.69 -46.17
C PHE A 325 -5.87 -21.98 -46.69
N LYS A 326 -5.38 -22.80 -45.74
CA LYS A 326 -5.00 -24.20 -45.94
C LYS A 326 -5.63 -25.03 -44.83
N THR A 327 -6.01 -26.26 -45.13
CA THR A 327 -6.64 -27.15 -44.13
C THR A 327 -5.73 -27.32 -42.91
N GLY A 328 -6.24 -27.09 -41.69
CA GLY A 328 -5.46 -27.15 -40.46
C GLY A 328 -4.66 -25.88 -40.12
N SER A 329 -4.53 -24.92 -41.05
CA SER A 329 -3.76 -23.68 -40.86
C SER A 329 -4.34 -22.78 -39.77
N TYR A 330 -5.60 -22.98 -39.38
CA TYR A 330 -6.27 -22.16 -38.37
C TYR A 330 -6.71 -22.96 -37.15
N ARG A 331 -6.23 -24.20 -36.99
CA ARG A 331 -6.33 -24.93 -35.71
C ARG A 331 -5.51 -24.23 -34.63
N ILE A 332 -5.95 -24.34 -33.39
CA ILE A 332 -5.24 -23.78 -32.24
C ILE A 332 -4.01 -24.67 -32.00
N SER A 333 -2.82 -24.15 -32.24
CA SER A 333 -1.57 -24.84 -31.92
C SER A 333 -1.34 -24.88 -30.41
N ILE A 334 -0.71 -25.95 -29.90
CA ILE A 334 -0.30 -26.09 -28.49
C ILE A 334 0.55 -24.90 -28.04
N ILE A 335 1.44 -24.40 -28.91
CA ILE A 335 2.25 -23.20 -28.67
C ILE A 335 1.37 -21.96 -28.53
N GLY A 336 0.27 -21.89 -29.28
CA GLY A 336 -0.72 -20.82 -29.16
C GLY A 336 -1.52 -20.87 -27.86
N VAL A 337 -1.79 -22.07 -27.33
CA VAL A 337 -2.44 -22.26 -26.01
C VAL A 337 -1.50 -21.85 -24.89
N LEU A 338 -0.25 -22.34 -24.90
CA LEU A 338 0.76 -21.97 -23.90
C LEU A 338 1.05 -20.46 -23.92
N GLY A 339 1.13 -19.86 -25.11
CA GLY A 339 1.26 -18.41 -25.26
C GLY A 339 0.05 -17.65 -24.71
N CYS A 340 -1.19 -18.15 -24.91
CA CYS A 340 -2.37 -17.57 -24.26
C CYS A 340 -2.27 -17.64 -22.74
N VAL A 341 -1.91 -18.80 -22.18
CA VAL A 341 -1.80 -18.97 -20.71
C VAL A 341 -0.75 -18.03 -20.14
N LEU A 342 0.43 -17.94 -20.76
CA LEU A 342 1.49 -17.03 -20.34
C LEU A 342 1.06 -15.56 -20.40
N ILE A 343 0.42 -15.14 -21.50
CA ILE A 343 -0.11 -13.77 -21.63
C ILE A 343 -1.21 -13.52 -20.59
N THR A 344 -2.06 -14.51 -20.31
CA THR A 344 -3.13 -14.39 -19.30
C THR A 344 -2.53 -14.21 -17.92
N VAL A 345 -1.47 -14.95 -17.58
CA VAL A 345 -0.71 -14.78 -16.33
C VAL A 345 -0.11 -13.37 -16.27
N ILE A 346 0.56 -12.90 -17.32
CA ILE A 346 1.13 -11.53 -17.39
C ILE A 346 0.03 -10.46 -17.23
N MET A 347 -1.16 -10.67 -17.81
CA MET A 347 -2.30 -9.76 -17.68
C MET A 347 -2.85 -9.71 -16.25
N LEU A 348 -2.78 -10.83 -15.51
CA LEU A 348 -3.18 -10.90 -14.10
C LEU A 348 -2.07 -10.42 -13.14
N THR A 349 -0.79 -10.49 -13.53
CA THR A 349 0.37 -10.15 -12.68
C THR A 349 0.96 -8.76 -12.93
N ASN A 350 0.46 -8.00 -13.92
CA ASN A 350 0.96 -6.65 -14.19
C ASN A 350 0.59 -5.67 -13.07
N SER A 351 1.42 -5.67 -12.04
CA SER A 351 1.50 -4.63 -11.02
C SER A 351 2.52 -3.59 -11.51
N ILE A 352 2.06 -2.57 -12.25
CA ILE A 352 2.92 -1.44 -12.62
C ILE A 352 3.04 -0.53 -11.39
N ASN A 353 4.23 -0.47 -10.79
CA ASN A 353 4.54 0.40 -9.66
C ASN A 353 4.53 1.87 -10.10
N VAL A 354 3.55 2.63 -9.61
CA VAL A 354 3.53 4.09 -9.70
C VAL A 354 3.63 4.64 -8.26
N ASN A 355 4.76 5.28 -7.95
CA ASN A 355 5.14 5.76 -6.61
C ASN A 355 4.31 6.97 -6.16
N ALA A 356 3.09 6.78 -5.68
CA ALA A 356 2.43 7.70 -4.74
C ALA A 356 1.27 6.99 -4.05
N LEU A 357 1.54 6.50 -2.85
CA LEU A 357 1.13 7.23 -1.66
C LEU A 357 1.53 6.45 -0.41
N ASP A 358 2.54 6.96 0.26
CA ASP A 358 2.44 7.18 1.69
C ASP A 358 1.39 8.28 1.87
N ILE A 359 0.19 7.96 2.40
CA ILE A 359 -0.60 8.81 3.30
C ILE A 359 -1.83 8.02 3.78
N ASN A 360 -1.78 7.69 5.07
CA ASN A 360 -2.84 7.54 6.07
C ASN A 360 -4.26 7.14 5.61
N THR A 361 -4.61 5.89 5.86
CA THR A 361 -6.01 5.43 6.03
C THR A 361 -6.20 4.83 7.42
N ASN A 362 -6.46 5.69 8.41
CA ASN A 362 -7.01 5.27 9.70
C ASN A 362 -8.38 5.96 9.89
N LYS A 363 -9.46 5.29 9.48
CA LYS A 363 -10.78 5.34 10.15
C LYS A 363 -11.81 4.47 9.43
N LEU A 364 -12.02 3.26 9.97
CA LEU A 364 -13.30 2.71 10.44
C LEU A 364 -13.12 1.20 10.59
N ALA A 365 -13.06 0.76 11.84
CA ALA A 365 -12.91 -0.63 12.23
C ALA A 365 -14.19 -1.44 11.95
N THR A 366 -14.01 -2.60 11.33
CA THR A 366 -14.71 -3.90 11.47
C THR A 366 -14.30 -4.71 10.23
N GLU A 367 -13.70 -5.89 10.26
CA GLU A 367 -13.37 -6.88 11.28
C GLU A 367 -12.34 -7.81 10.61
N SER A 368 -11.34 -8.23 11.39
CA SER A 368 -10.63 -9.51 11.25
C SER A 368 -9.73 -9.77 10.03
N SER A 369 -8.43 -9.88 10.36
CA SER A 369 -7.41 -10.71 9.68
C SER A 369 -7.06 -10.39 8.22
N THR A 370 -6.13 -9.44 8.04
CA THR A 370 -4.91 -9.53 7.18
C THR A 370 -4.34 -8.12 7.01
N ALA A 371 -3.54 -7.64 7.97
CA ALA A 371 -2.79 -6.40 7.84
C ALA A 371 -1.36 -6.65 8.34
N ILE A 372 -0.43 -6.82 7.40
CA ILE A 372 1.01 -6.87 7.69
C ILE A 372 1.76 -5.84 6.82
N ASN A 373 1.18 -5.32 5.75
CA ASN A 373 1.97 -4.66 4.69
C ASN A 373 1.99 -3.12 4.73
N THR A 374 1.87 -2.48 5.89
CA THR A 374 2.27 -1.07 6.01
C THR A 374 2.91 -0.82 7.37
N PRO A 375 4.21 -0.49 7.42
CA PRO A 375 4.85 -0.16 8.68
C PRO A 375 4.21 1.11 9.27
N PRO A 376 3.98 1.16 10.59
CA PRO A 376 3.32 2.30 11.23
C PRO A 376 4.13 3.57 11.03
N LYS A 377 3.43 4.68 10.82
CA LYS A 377 4.03 6.01 10.70
C LYS A 377 4.56 6.43 12.07
N PHE A 378 5.89 6.40 12.23
CA PHE A 378 6.56 6.86 13.42
C PHE A 378 6.61 8.39 13.47
N ILE A 379 6.23 8.95 14.61
CA ILE A 379 6.45 10.35 15.00
C ILE A 379 7.94 10.57 15.31
N VAL A 380 8.56 9.58 15.96
CA VAL A 380 9.99 9.56 16.30
C VAL A 380 10.63 8.36 15.59
N ASP A 381 11.18 8.57 14.39
CA ASP A 381 11.76 7.51 13.58
C ASP A 381 13.25 7.30 13.86
N THR A 382 13.54 6.57 14.94
CA THR A 382 14.91 6.18 15.28
C THR A 382 15.35 4.90 14.57
N PRO A 383 16.64 4.74 14.25
CA PRO A 383 17.17 3.49 13.71
C PRO A 383 16.94 2.28 14.63
N GLU A 384 16.91 2.50 15.95
CA GLU A 384 16.66 1.47 16.95
C GLU A 384 15.43 1.85 17.77
N LYS A 385 14.44 0.96 17.83
CA LYS A 385 13.21 1.14 18.60
C LYS A 385 13.05 0.00 19.60
N SER A 386 12.79 0.32 20.86
CA SER A 386 12.62 -0.65 21.95
C SER A 386 11.16 -0.78 22.35
N TYR A 387 10.65 -2.00 22.37
CA TYR A 387 9.26 -2.31 22.71
C TYR A 387 9.20 -3.19 23.95
N TYR A 388 8.08 -3.10 24.66
CA TYR A 388 7.82 -3.88 25.88
C TYR A 388 6.76 -4.96 25.69
N ASP A 389 6.07 -4.94 24.55
CA ASP A 389 4.95 -5.81 24.24
C ASP A 389 5.10 -6.37 22.83
N ILE A 390 4.96 -7.69 22.71
CA ILE A 390 5.07 -8.40 21.45
C ILE A 390 3.93 -8.06 20.49
N GLU A 391 2.72 -7.78 21.00
CA GLU A 391 1.58 -7.40 20.15
C GLU A 391 1.86 -6.08 19.41
N LYS A 392 2.54 -5.14 20.09
CA LYS A 392 2.98 -3.89 19.46
C LYS A 392 4.05 -4.17 18.41
N VAL A 393 5.01 -5.06 18.71
CA VAL A 393 6.05 -5.47 17.76
C VAL A 393 5.45 -6.13 16.51
N GLU A 394 4.45 -7.01 16.65
CA GLU A 394 3.78 -7.63 15.50
C GLU A 394 3.11 -6.60 14.59
N LYS A 395 2.51 -5.55 15.17
CA LYS A 395 1.93 -4.43 14.41
C LYS A 395 2.98 -3.58 13.71
N VAL A 396 4.15 -3.40 14.33
CA VAL A 396 5.18 -2.46 13.84
C VAL A 396 6.26 -3.09 12.96
N ALA A 397 6.48 -4.41 13.06
CA ALA A 397 7.58 -5.10 12.38
C ALA A 397 7.41 -5.12 10.86
N GLY A 398 6.16 -5.16 10.39
CA GLY A 398 5.82 -5.22 8.96
C GLY A 398 5.91 -6.62 8.35
N PHE A 399 6.15 -7.66 9.15
CA PHE A 399 6.14 -9.07 8.76
C PHE A 399 5.61 -9.95 9.91
N LYS A 400 4.96 -11.07 9.59
CA LYS A 400 4.58 -12.08 10.59
C LYS A 400 5.74 -13.02 10.87
N PHE A 401 6.09 -13.25 12.13
CA PHE A 401 7.24 -14.05 12.54
C PHE A 401 6.87 -15.07 13.62
N LYS A 402 7.74 -16.07 13.80
CA LYS A 402 7.66 -17.06 14.88
C LYS A 402 8.68 -16.76 15.97
N LEU A 403 8.41 -17.21 17.18
CA LEU A 403 9.24 -17.02 18.36
C LEU A 403 9.48 -18.35 19.07
N PRO A 404 10.65 -18.55 19.71
CA PRO A 404 10.93 -19.77 20.46
C PRO A 404 10.00 -19.99 21.65
N ASP A 405 9.35 -21.15 21.72
CA ASP A 405 8.57 -21.60 22.86
C ASP A 405 9.16 -22.88 23.48
N SER A 406 10.23 -22.72 24.26
CA SER A 406 10.94 -23.82 24.91
C SER A 406 10.90 -23.67 26.43
N PRO A 407 10.69 -24.75 27.21
CA PRO A 407 10.74 -24.72 28.67
C PRO A 407 12.06 -24.23 29.28
N GLN A 408 13.15 -24.21 28.50
CA GLN A 408 14.46 -23.68 28.92
C GLN A 408 14.49 -22.13 28.94
N LEU A 409 13.44 -21.50 28.42
CA LEU A 409 13.29 -20.05 28.31
C LEU A 409 12.24 -19.58 29.29
N SER A 410 12.46 -18.40 29.85
CA SER A 410 11.59 -17.81 30.88
C SER A 410 10.85 -16.60 30.35
N ARG A 411 11.59 -15.56 29.94
CA ARG A 411 11.02 -14.29 29.48
C ARG A 411 11.90 -13.58 28.46
N ALA A 412 11.30 -12.68 27.69
CA ALA A 412 12.04 -11.68 26.94
C ALA A 412 12.51 -10.55 27.87
N SER A 413 13.79 -10.22 27.83
CA SER A 413 14.36 -9.08 28.58
C SER A 413 14.37 -7.79 27.76
N SER A 414 14.35 -7.89 26.43
CA SER A 414 14.23 -6.73 25.55
C SER A 414 13.75 -7.15 24.16
N LEU A 415 12.89 -6.33 23.58
CA LEU A 415 12.43 -6.44 22.19
C LEU A 415 12.90 -5.19 21.43
N GLN A 416 13.71 -5.36 20.40
CA GLN A 416 14.25 -4.26 19.61
C GLN A 416 13.92 -4.43 18.13
N LEU A 417 13.36 -3.40 17.51
CA LEU A 417 13.20 -3.29 16.07
C LEU A 417 14.29 -2.37 15.53
N ILE A 418 15.17 -2.92 14.71
CA ILE A 418 16.26 -2.20 14.08
C ILE A 418 15.88 -1.90 12.62
N LYS A 419 15.70 -0.62 12.31
CA LYS A 419 15.47 -0.11 10.96
C LYS A 419 16.82 0.03 10.26
N LEU A 420 17.00 -0.74 9.19
CA LEU A 420 18.22 -0.71 8.37
C LEU A 420 18.03 0.06 7.06
N SER A 421 16.81 0.10 6.55
CA SER A 421 16.37 0.91 5.42
C SER A 421 14.89 1.24 5.58
N ASP A 422 14.30 2.05 4.70
CA ASP A 422 12.86 2.34 4.74
C ASP A 422 11.96 1.11 4.53
N GLN A 423 12.51 0.00 4.02
CA GLN A 423 11.79 -1.23 3.73
C GLN A 423 12.33 -2.44 4.50
N ASP A 424 13.44 -2.30 5.23
CA ASP A 424 14.12 -3.43 5.87
C ASP A 424 14.19 -3.23 7.39
N ASN A 425 13.48 -4.10 8.09
CA ASN A 425 13.51 -4.19 9.54
C ASN A 425 14.13 -5.52 9.99
N VAL A 426 14.84 -5.48 11.11
CA VAL A 426 15.33 -6.67 11.80
C VAL A 426 14.77 -6.65 13.21
N LEU A 427 14.13 -7.75 13.60
CA LEU A 427 13.67 -7.93 14.96
C LEU A 427 14.77 -8.64 15.76
N LEU A 428 15.19 -8.02 16.85
CA LEU A 428 16.17 -8.54 17.78
C LEU A 428 15.53 -8.74 19.15
N ILE A 429 15.62 -9.95 19.67
CA ILE A 429 14.97 -10.34 20.91
C ILE A 429 16.00 -10.93 21.85
N TYR A 430 16.07 -10.39 23.06
CA TYR A 430 16.93 -10.89 24.12
C TYR A 430 16.09 -11.77 25.04
N LEU A 431 16.50 -13.03 25.18
CA LEU A 431 15.78 -14.03 25.95
C LEU A 431 16.58 -14.42 27.19
N ASP A 432 15.89 -14.45 28.33
CA ASP A 432 16.38 -14.99 29.59
C ASP A 432 15.92 -16.45 29.74
N GLY A 433 16.78 -17.31 30.26
CA GLY A 433 16.56 -18.73 30.49
C GLY A 433 17.74 -19.33 31.24
N ASP A 434 18.03 -20.62 31.03
CA ASP A 434 19.26 -21.25 31.56
C ASP A 434 20.53 -20.49 31.12
N THR A 435 20.49 -19.93 29.92
CA THR A 435 21.52 -19.03 29.37
C THR A 435 20.85 -17.89 28.62
N LYS A 436 21.42 -16.69 28.70
CA LYS A 436 20.97 -15.54 27.91
C LYS A 436 21.42 -15.69 26.45
N PHE A 437 20.52 -15.43 25.51
CA PHE A 437 20.89 -15.32 24.10
C PHE A 437 20.05 -14.31 23.35
N THR A 438 20.55 -14.02 22.16
CA THR A 438 19.94 -13.11 21.21
C THR A 438 19.34 -13.93 20.08
N PHE A 439 18.04 -13.77 19.88
CA PHE A 439 17.27 -14.33 18.79
C PHE A 439 16.97 -13.22 17.77
N GLN A 440 17.19 -13.48 16.50
CA GLN A 440 16.99 -12.52 15.43
C GLN A 440 15.99 -13.07 14.41
N VAL A 441 15.13 -12.19 13.89
CA VAL A 441 14.25 -12.46 12.75
C VAL A 441 14.42 -11.39 11.68
N SER A 442 14.50 -11.80 10.41
CA SER A 442 14.62 -10.89 9.28
C SER A 442 14.07 -11.46 7.96
N GLU A 443 13.63 -10.59 7.04
CA GLU A 443 13.15 -11.01 5.71
C GLU A 443 14.29 -11.33 4.74
N LYS A 444 15.42 -10.61 4.83
CA LYS A 444 16.62 -10.90 4.02
C LYS A 444 17.68 -11.65 4.83
N ASP A 445 18.74 -11.99 4.12
CA ASP A 445 19.88 -12.74 4.62
C ASP A 445 20.45 -12.12 5.91
N PRO A 446 20.58 -12.91 7.00
CA PRO A 446 21.03 -12.40 8.28
C PRO A 446 22.48 -11.93 8.27
N LEU A 447 23.34 -12.36 7.32
CA LEU A 447 24.75 -11.96 7.30
C LEU A 447 24.94 -10.45 7.16
N GLU A 448 24.25 -9.83 6.19
CA GLU A 448 24.39 -8.39 5.94
C GLU A 448 23.93 -7.59 7.18
N TYR A 449 22.88 -8.07 7.82
CA TYR A 449 22.30 -7.45 8.99
C TYR A 449 23.17 -7.60 10.23
N LEU A 450 23.69 -8.80 10.48
CA LEU A 450 24.61 -9.09 11.58
C LEU A 450 25.89 -8.22 11.46
N LYS A 451 26.40 -8.01 10.24
CA LYS A 451 27.51 -7.08 9.99
C LYS A 451 27.15 -5.65 10.37
N LYS A 452 26.01 -5.13 9.88
CA LYS A 452 25.57 -3.76 10.19
C LYS A 452 25.40 -3.55 11.70
N ILE A 453 24.78 -4.50 12.38
CA ILE A 453 24.60 -4.46 13.84
C ILE A 453 25.96 -4.44 14.55
N ALA A 454 26.91 -5.28 14.13
CA ALA A 454 28.26 -5.30 14.69
C ALA A 454 29.03 -3.99 14.44
N THR A 455 28.84 -3.34 13.29
CA THR A 455 29.44 -2.02 12.99
C THR A 455 28.90 -0.94 13.91
N VAL A 456 27.58 -0.91 14.10
CA VAL A 456 26.91 0.08 14.97
C VAL A 456 27.36 -0.09 16.42
N LYS A 457 27.41 -1.32 16.92
CA LYS A 457 27.83 -1.61 18.31
C LYS A 457 29.34 -1.45 18.54
N GLY A 458 30.15 -1.55 17.48
CA GLY A 458 31.61 -1.48 17.53
C GLY A 458 32.23 -0.09 17.54
N GLY A 459 31.51 0.92 17.10
CA GLY A 459 32.09 2.23 16.80
C GLY A 459 32.89 2.24 15.48
N SER A 460 33.12 3.44 14.95
CA SER A 460 33.61 3.70 13.59
C SER A 460 35.03 3.20 13.25
N LYS A 461 35.79 2.70 14.25
CA LYS A 461 37.18 2.26 14.08
C LYS A 461 37.38 0.74 14.04
N ASN A 462 36.31 -0.05 14.20
CA ASN A 462 36.41 -1.51 14.22
C ASN A 462 36.26 -2.10 12.80
N TYR A 463 37.08 -3.11 12.49
CA TYR A 463 36.96 -3.91 11.27
C TYR A 463 36.12 -5.15 11.55
N ILE A 464 35.34 -5.60 10.55
CA ILE A 464 34.48 -6.77 10.67
C ILE A 464 34.82 -7.75 9.55
N GLU A 465 35.31 -8.92 9.94
CA GLU A 465 35.44 -10.07 9.06
C GLU A 465 34.25 -11.01 9.27
N SER A 466 33.84 -11.69 8.21
CA SER A 466 32.72 -12.64 8.27
C SER A 466 33.00 -13.89 7.48
N LYS A 467 32.57 -15.04 7.99
CA LYS A 467 32.61 -16.31 7.29
C LYS A 467 31.29 -17.04 7.43
N GLU A 468 30.86 -17.71 6.36
CA GLU A 468 29.73 -18.62 6.36
C GLU A 468 30.20 -20.06 6.18
N GLU A 469 29.65 -20.97 6.97
CA GLU A 469 29.92 -22.40 6.88
C GLU A 469 28.60 -23.16 6.92
N SER A 470 28.31 -24.01 5.94
CA SER A 470 27.11 -24.85 5.97
C SER A 470 27.08 -25.69 7.24
N MET A 471 25.93 -25.68 7.93
CA MET A 471 25.76 -26.36 9.21
C MET A 471 24.36 -26.95 9.28
N LYS A 472 24.25 -28.19 9.76
CA LYS A 472 22.97 -28.86 9.95
C LYS A 472 22.79 -29.19 11.42
N LEU A 473 21.63 -28.85 11.97
CA LEU A 473 21.24 -29.15 13.35
C LEU A 473 20.00 -30.06 13.31
N GLY A 474 20.21 -31.35 13.51
CA GLY A 474 19.17 -32.38 13.30
C GLY A 474 18.61 -32.33 11.87
N ASP A 475 17.33 -31.99 11.75
CA ASP A 475 16.61 -31.88 10.48
C ASP A 475 16.59 -30.44 9.92
N ILE A 476 17.18 -29.48 10.64
CA ILE A 476 17.21 -28.06 10.23
C ILE A 476 18.46 -27.80 9.41
N ASP A 477 18.27 -27.56 8.12
CA ASP A 477 19.32 -27.07 7.22
C ASP A 477 19.55 -25.58 7.43
N GLY A 478 20.81 -25.20 7.64
CA GLY A 478 21.21 -23.81 7.86
C GLY A 478 22.69 -23.57 7.61
N PHE A 479 23.19 -22.48 8.18
CA PHE A 479 24.61 -22.14 8.14
C PHE A 479 25.04 -21.42 9.40
N ASN A 480 26.33 -21.56 9.69
CA ASN A 480 27.00 -20.86 10.76
C ASN A 480 27.57 -19.55 10.21
N VAL A 481 27.20 -18.43 10.82
CA VAL A 481 27.79 -17.12 10.56
C VAL A 481 28.81 -16.83 11.66
N ILE A 482 30.07 -16.69 11.28
CA ILE A 482 31.16 -16.31 12.18
C ILE A 482 31.51 -14.86 11.89
N LEU A 483 31.27 -13.97 12.85
CA LEU A 483 31.69 -12.57 12.80
C LEU A 483 32.91 -12.36 13.68
N THR A 484 33.97 -11.81 13.12
CA THR A 484 35.18 -11.42 13.88
C THR A 484 35.30 -9.91 13.85
N GLN A 485 35.14 -9.29 15.02
CA GLN A 485 35.32 -7.87 15.23
C GLN A 485 36.75 -7.60 15.68
N ILE A 486 37.47 -6.78 14.93
CA ILE A 486 38.86 -6.42 15.19
C ILE A 486 38.91 -4.95 15.61
N SER A 487 39.23 -4.71 16.88
CA SER A 487 39.53 -3.38 17.40
C SER A 487 41.04 -3.14 17.35
N PRO A 488 41.53 -2.19 16.53
CA PRO A 488 42.96 -1.94 16.39
C PRO A 488 43.56 -1.39 17.68
N SER A 489 44.86 -1.60 17.87
CA SER A 489 45.57 -1.06 19.02
C SER A 489 45.50 0.47 19.06
N GLN A 490 45.27 1.06 20.24
CA GLN A 490 45.22 2.50 20.42
C GLN A 490 46.20 2.96 21.49
N THR A 491 46.98 3.99 21.18
CA THR A 491 47.83 4.67 22.18
C THR A 491 47.04 5.81 22.79
N LEU A 492 46.79 5.74 24.09
CA LEU A 492 46.14 6.77 24.88
C LEU A 492 47.07 7.99 25.05
N LYS A 493 46.49 9.16 25.32
CA LYS A 493 47.25 10.43 25.50
C LYS A 493 48.29 10.36 26.62
N ASN A 494 48.11 9.47 27.59
CA ASN A 494 49.02 9.22 28.70
C ASN A 494 50.18 8.25 28.35
N GLY A 495 50.25 7.75 27.10
CA GLY A 495 51.28 6.83 26.62
C GLY A 495 50.93 5.34 26.74
N ASP A 496 49.82 4.98 27.37
CA ASP A 496 49.38 3.59 27.50
C ASP A 496 48.89 3.04 26.15
N VAL A 497 49.25 1.78 25.84
CA VAL A 497 48.81 1.11 24.62
C VAL A 497 47.71 0.10 24.94
N ILE A 498 46.52 0.37 24.42
CA ILE A 498 45.43 -0.60 24.36
C ILE A 498 45.77 -1.58 23.23
N PRO A 499 45.98 -2.88 23.51
CA PRO A 499 46.34 -3.86 22.49
C PRO A 499 45.17 -4.15 21.54
N GLU A 500 45.48 -4.68 20.36
CA GLU A 500 44.45 -5.16 19.42
C GLU A 500 43.57 -6.23 20.10
N ARG A 501 42.26 -6.09 19.94
CA ARG A 501 41.27 -7.04 20.46
C ARG A 501 40.50 -7.68 19.30
N LYS A 502 40.35 -9.00 19.34
CA LYS A 502 39.52 -9.77 18.41
C LYS A 502 38.39 -10.46 19.17
N ASP A 503 37.17 -10.03 18.92
CA ASP A 503 35.96 -10.65 19.46
C ASP A 503 35.28 -11.48 18.36
N VAL A 504 35.03 -12.76 18.63
CA VAL A 504 34.47 -13.70 17.63
C VAL A 504 33.08 -14.12 18.07
N ASP A 505 32.06 -13.69 17.34
CA ASP A 505 30.67 -14.09 17.56
C ASP A 505 30.24 -15.15 16.56
N LYS A 506 29.53 -16.17 17.04
CA LYS A 506 28.95 -17.21 16.18
C LYS A 506 27.44 -17.22 16.27
N TYR A 507 26.81 -17.31 15.10
CA TYR A 507 25.37 -17.36 14.93
C TYR A 507 25.00 -18.57 14.10
N PHE A 508 23.96 -19.30 14.50
CA PHE A 508 23.34 -20.29 13.64
C PHE A 508 22.15 -19.63 12.95
N ALA A 509 22.12 -19.66 11.63
CA ALA A 509 21.09 -19.06 10.80
C ALA A 509 20.37 -20.13 9.97
N TRP A 510 19.03 -20.05 9.90
CA TRP A 510 18.20 -20.95 9.10
C TRP A 510 16.98 -20.22 8.55
N LYS A 511 16.30 -20.86 7.59
CA LYS A 511 15.10 -20.31 6.95
C LYS A 511 13.86 -21.11 7.35
N ASN A 512 12.79 -20.43 7.72
CA ASN A 512 11.48 -21.04 7.99
C ASN A 512 10.37 -20.15 7.37
N GLU A 513 9.52 -20.73 6.53
CA GLU A 513 8.37 -20.05 5.91
C GLU A 513 8.69 -18.70 5.22
N GLY A 514 9.85 -18.62 4.58
CA GLY A 514 10.27 -17.42 3.84
C GLY A 514 11.10 -16.43 4.65
N LEU A 515 11.10 -16.51 5.98
CA LEU A 515 11.89 -15.66 6.88
C LEU A 515 13.19 -16.34 7.32
N TRP A 516 14.18 -15.49 7.62
CA TRP A 516 15.45 -15.88 8.23
C TRP A 516 15.38 -15.72 9.75
N TYR A 517 15.91 -16.72 10.44
CA TYR A 517 16.06 -16.75 11.88
C TYR A 517 17.53 -16.96 12.20
N SER A 518 18.03 -16.30 13.25
CA SER A 518 19.37 -16.59 13.75
C SER A 518 19.46 -16.55 15.27
N ILE A 519 20.33 -17.40 15.83
CA ILE A 519 20.61 -17.50 17.25
C ILE A 519 22.10 -17.27 17.47
N ARG A 520 22.46 -16.28 18.29
CA ARG A 520 23.84 -16.12 18.77
C ARG A 520 24.12 -17.16 19.84
N TYR A 521 25.12 -18.01 19.62
CA TYR A 521 25.39 -19.14 20.52
C TYR A 521 26.82 -19.18 21.08
N ASN A 522 27.72 -18.34 20.58
CA ASN A 522 29.05 -18.21 21.15
C ASN A 522 29.49 -16.75 21.08
N SER A 523 29.81 -16.18 22.24
CA SER A 523 30.50 -14.91 22.36
C SER A 523 31.52 -15.00 23.48
N PRO A 524 32.79 -15.30 23.20
CA PRO A 524 33.82 -15.37 24.22
C PRO A 524 34.20 -13.96 24.63
N SER A 525 33.64 -13.46 25.74
CA SER A 525 34.14 -12.25 26.38
C SER A 525 35.42 -12.58 27.15
N LYS A 526 36.59 -12.27 26.57
CA LYS A 526 37.81 -12.09 27.36
C LYS A 526 37.95 -10.60 27.67
N SER A 527 37.37 -10.13 28.78
CA SER A 527 37.83 -8.87 29.37
C SER A 527 38.85 -9.16 30.46
N SER A 528 40.03 -8.57 30.33
CA SER A 528 41.03 -8.50 31.40
C SER A 528 40.56 -7.47 32.44
N GLY A 529 39.73 -7.88 33.39
CA GLY A 529 39.27 -7.02 34.49
C GLY A 529 38.21 -7.70 35.36
N LYS A 530 38.22 -7.42 36.67
CA LYS A 530 37.48 -8.14 37.73
C LYS A 530 35.93 -8.19 37.62
N ASN A 531 35.32 -7.60 36.59
CA ASN A 531 33.88 -7.68 36.32
C ASN A 531 33.64 -8.18 34.88
N ALA A 532 34.00 -9.44 34.60
CA ALA A 532 33.71 -10.08 33.32
C ALA A 532 32.29 -10.66 33.35
N ASN A 533 31.37 -10.09 32.55
CA ASN A 533 30.13 -10.78 32.20
C ASN A 533 30.50 -12.06 31.47
N GLN A 534 30.15 -13.22 32.05
CA GLN A 534 30.34 -14.53 31.43
C GLN A 534 29.64 -14.53 30.07
N GLY A 535 30.40 -14.63 28.99
CA GLY A 535 29.85 -14.85 27.66
C GLY A 535 29.09 -16.17 27.62
N SER A 536 27.87 -16.18 27.12
CA SER A 536 27.08 -17.40 26.98
C SER A 536 27.64 -18.25 25.83
N ASN A 537 28.06 -19.47 26.15
CA ASN A 537 28.37 -20.50 25.17
C ASN A 537 27.27 -21.55 25.24
N ILE A 538 26.42 -21.58 24.23
CA ILE A 538 25.23 -22.43 24.17
C ILE A 538 25.58 -23.70 23.41
N SER A 539 25.19 -24.85 23.96
CA SER A 539 25.42 -26.14 23.31
C SER A 539 24.63 -26.23 22.00
N GLN A 540 25.17 -26.95 21.01
CA GLN A 540 24.47 -27.16 19.74
C GLN A 540 23.09 -27.83 19.92
N ASN A 541 22.95 -28.73 20.89
CA ASN A 541 21.67 -29.36 21.23
C ASN A 541 20.63 -28.36 21.72
N ASN A 542 21.04 -27.35 22.49
CA ASN A 542 20.13 -26.30 22.95
C ASN A 542 19.70 -25.41 21.79
N ILE A 543 20.61 -25.07 20.86
CA ILE A 543 20.27 -24.32 19.64
C ILE A 543 19.25 -25.09 18.81
N GLU A 544 19.46 -26.40 18.60
CA GLU A 544 18.52 -27.24 17.86
C GLU A 544 17.14 -27.25 18.52
N THR A 545 17.09 -27.43 19.85
CA THR A 545 15.85 -27.45 20.61
C THR A 545 15.09 -26.13 20.47
N ILE A 546 15.79 -25.00 20.60
CA ILE A 546 15.21 -23.65 20.46
C ILE A 546 14.72 -23.44 19.03
N ALA A 547 15.52 -23.79 18.02
CA ALA A 547 15.17 -23.61 16.61
C ALA A 547 13.96 -24.47 16.19
N LYS A 548 13.78 -25.66 16.78
CA LYS A 548 12.59 -26.52 16.58
C LYS A 548 11.35 -26.02 17.33
N SER A 549 11.52 -25.21 18.37
CA SER A 549 10.42 -24.74 19.23
C SER A 549 9.72 -23.47 18.75
N ILE A 550 10.04 -22.96 17.56
CA ILE A 550 9.47 -21.70 17.09
C ILE A 550 7.98 -21.84 16.71
N VAL A 551 7.13 -20.98 17.28
CA VAL A 551 5.67 -20.94 17.06
C VAL A 551 5.21 -19.49 16.87
N TYR A 552 3.98 -19.27 16.40
CA TYR A 552 3.46 -17.90 16.31
C TYR A 552 3.16 -17.31 17.69
N PRO A 553 3.21 -15.97 17.88
CA PRO A 553 3.02 -15.34 19.18
C PRO A 553 1.73 -15.73 19.94
N ASP A 554 0.65 -16.02 19.23
CA ASP A 554 -0.63 -16.48 19.78
C ASP A 554 -0.63 -17.94 20.27
N GLU A 555 0.38 -18.72 19.87
CA GLU A 555 0.52 -20.15 20.22
C GLU A 555 1.49 -20.39 21.40
N ILE A 556 2.20 -19.36 21.87
CA ILE A 556 3.24 -19.44 22.91
C ILE A 556 2.65 -19.81 24.26
N LYS A 557 3.26 -20.77 24.96
CA LYS A 557 2.79 -21.25 26.27
C LYS A 557 3.80 -21.12 27.40
N ASN A 558 5.09 -21.29 27.13
CA ASN A 558 6.12 -21.43 28.17
C ASN A 558 6.90 -20.14 28.42
N VAL A 559 6.93 -19.22 27.44
CA VAL A 559 7.81 -18.04 27.47
C VAL A 559 7.01 -16.75 27.53
N LYS A 560 7.36 -15.86 28.47
CA LYS A 560 6.71 -14.56 28.60
C LYS A 560 7.39 -13.49 27.73
N TYR A 561 6.72 -13.04 26.67
CA TYR A 561 7.26 -12.01 25.77
C TYR A 561 6.90 -10.57 26.13
N SER A 562 6.15 -10.35 27.23
CA SER A 562 6.00 -9.01 27.81
C SER A 562 7.22 -8.69 28.68
N VAL A 563 7.93 -7.63 28.34
CA VAL A 563 9.11 -7.18 29.09
C VAL A 563 8.65 -6.49 30.37
N GLU A 564 8.86 -7.15 31.51
CA GLU A 564 8.56 -6.56 32.82
C GLU A 564 9.60 -5.50 33.18
N LYS A 565 9.12 -4.39 33.74
CA LYS A 565 10.00 -3.38 34.34
C LYS A 565 10.38 -3.84 35.73
N ASP A 566 11.62 -4.28 35.89
CA ASP A 566 12.16 -4.60 37.20
C ASP A 566 12.36 -3.27 37.97
N SER A 567 11.29 -2.84 38.65
CA SER A 567 11.15 -1.62 39.48
C SER A 567 11.10 -0.26 38.75
N PRO A 568 10.26 0.68 39.24
CA PRO A 568 10.32 2.09 38.85
C PRO A 568 11.61 2.71 39.40
N SER A 569 12.69 2.73 38.61
CA SER A 569 13.83 3.61 38.86
C SER A 569 13.60 4.95 38.16
N THR A 570 14.14 6.03 38.72
CA THR A 570 14.15 7.36 38.10
C THR A 570 15.04 7.43 36.85
N GLU A 571 15.90 6.42 36.63
CA GLU A 571 16.89 6.39 35.54
C GLU A 571 16.39 5.68 34.26
N ILE A 572 15.28 4.94 34.31
CA ILE A 572 14.79 4.15 33.17
C ILE A 572 13.52 4.78 32.59
N ALA A 573 13.54 5.02 31.27
CA ALA A 573 12.35 5.35 30.49
C ALA A 573 11.21 4.38 30.81
N THR A 574 10.14 4.90 31.41
CA THR A 574 8.92 4.12 31.67
C THR A 574 8.21 3.82 30.36
N MET A 575 8.27 4.70 29.36
CA MET A 575 7.62 4.42 28.08
C MET A 575 8.32 5.18 26.96
N MET A 576 8.76 4.47 25.92
CA MET A 576 9.25 5.10 24.70
C MET A 576 8.07 5.58 23.86
N ILE A 577 8.24 6.70 23.17
CA ILE A 577 7.22 7.26 22.28
C ILE A 577 7.74 7.20 20.84
N TYR A 578 7.15 6.33 20.03
CA TYR A 578 7.49 6.24 18.61
C TYR A 578 6.34 6.64 17.71
N ASP A 579 5.09 6.39 18.09
CA ASP A 579 3.91 6.70 17.28
C ASP A 579 2.80 7.45 18.04
N LYS A 580 1.67 7.69 17.36
CA LYS A 580 0.54 8.45 17.93
C LYS A 580 -0.14 7.72 19.09
N GLU A 581 -0.21 6.39 19.07
CA GLU A 581 -0.80 5.63 20.18
C GLU A 581 0.06 5.74 21.44
N ASP A 582 1.38 5.74 21.25
CA ASP A 582 2.32 5.93 22.35
C ASP A 582 2.20 7.35 22.93
N LEU A 583 2.07 8.37 22.07
CA LEU A 583 1.87 9.75 22.50
C LEU A 583 0.55 9.94 23.26
N GLU A 584 -0.54 9.33 22.80
CA GLU A 584 -1.83 9.35 23.52
C GLU A 584 -1.76 8.64 24.86
N SER A 585 -0.99 7.56 24.96
CA SER A 585 -0.72 6.87 26.22
C SER A 585 0.13 7.73 27.15
N ALA A 586 1.16 8.39 26.63
CA ALA A 586 1.98 9.35 27.35
C ALA A 586 1.15 10.51 27.92
N LYS A 587 0.21 11.07 27.15
CA LYS A 587 -0.73 12.10 27.63
C LYS A 587 -1.52 11.66 28.86
N LYS A 588 -1.88 10.38 28.96
CA LYS A 588 -2.57 9.82 30.14
C LYS A 588 -1.66 9.75 31.36
N TYR A 589 -0.41 9.29 31.20
CA TYR A 589 0.57 9.26 32.30
C TYR A 589 0.91 10.68 32.80
N LEU A 590 1.19 11.59 31.87
CA LEU A 590 1.53 12.98 32.18
C LEU A 590 0.31 13.73 32.76
N GLY A 591 -0.88 13.43 32.26
CA GLY A 591 -2.13 14.12 32.58
C GLY A 591 -2.14 15.58 32.13
N PHE A 592 -1.44 15.88 31.03
CA PHE A 592 -1.45 17.13 30.27
C PHE A 592 -1.10 16.84 28.80
N ASN A 593 -1.37 17.79 27.90
CA ASN A 593 -0.99 17.67 26.49
C ASN A 593 0.42 18.26 26.28
N PRO A 594 1.47 17.46 26.06
CA PRO A 594 2.83 17.95 25.99
C PRO A 594 3.09 18.72 24.70
N LYS A 595 3.96 19.73 24.78
CA LYS A 595 4.59 20.34 23.60
C LYS A 595 5.49 19.31 22.94
N PHE A 596 5.46 19.21 21.62
CA PHE A 596 6.20 18.16 20.93
C PHE A 596 6.72 18.65 19.58
N PRO A 597 7.65 19.62 19.54
CA PRO A 597 8.19 20.08 18.27
C PRO A 597 9.01 18.95 17.60
N LEU A 598 8.65 18.52 16.39
CA LEU A 598 9.38 17.46 15.68
C LEU A 598 10.70 17.95 15.08
N LYS A 599 10.73 19.23 14.73
CA LYS A 599 11.89 19.94 14.21
C LYS A 599 11.96 21.32 14.84
N ILE A 600 13.19 21.74 15.12
CA ILE A 600 13.54 23.06 15.62
C ILE A 600 14.59 23.59 14.64
N ASN A 601 14.29 24.68 13.93
CA ASN A 601 15.05 25.07 12.73
C ASN A 601 15.26 23.95 11.69
N GLU A 602 16.16 24.16 10.72
CA GLU A 602 16.46 23.16 9.66
C GLU A 602 17.33 21.99 10.15
N ASP A 603 18.15 22.19 11.21
CA ASP A 603 19.23 21.28 11.59
C ASP A 603 18.98 20.47 12.88
N ILE A 604 17.95 20.78 13.68
CA ILE A 604 17.68 20.09 14.96
C ILE A 604 16.44 19.23 14.81
N THR A 605 16.62 17.92 14.98
CA THR A 605 15.55 16.93 14.85
C THR A 605 15.44 16.10 16.12
N ILE A 606 14.20 15.68 16.43
CA ILE A 606 13.97 14.79 17.56
C ILE A 606 14.64 13.44 17.28
N ASN A 607 15.43 12.98 18.24
CA ASN A 607 16.17 11.72 18.18
C ASN A 607 15.64 10.69 19.16
N GLN A 608 15.04 11.07 20.27
CA GLN A 608 14.43 10.11 21.21
C GLN A 608 13.34 10.82 21.99
N SER A 609 12.29 10.07 22.37
CA SER A 609 11.23 10.57 23.23
C SER A 609 10.80 9.48 24.20
N ALA A 610 10.70 9.83 25.48
CA ALA A 610 10.32 8.90 26.52
C ALA A 610 9.61 9.57 27.69
N VAL A 611 8.66 8.85 28.29
CA VAL A 611 8.08 9.19 29.59
C VAL A 611 8.95 8.57 30.69
N GLY A 612 9.47 9.41 31.58
CA GLY A 612 10.21 9.04 32.78
C GLY A 612 9.40 9.26 34.06
N ILE A 613 9.98 8.83 35.18
CA ILE A 613 9.47 9.15 36.51
C ILE A 613 10.17 10.42 36.96
N SER A 614 9.40 11.42 37.36
CA SER A 614 9.93 12.70 37.78
C SER A 614 10.58 12.62 39.16
N ASP A 615 11.65 13.38 39.38
CA ASP A 615 12.42 13.43 40.64
C ASP A 615 11.59 13.77 41.88
N ASN A 616 10.44 14.40 41.70
CA ASN A 616 9.51 14.74 42.78
C ASN A 616 8.61 13.56 43.20
N SER A 617 8.80 12.37 42.62
CA SER A 617 8.01 11.18 42.92
C SER A 617 8.39 10.54 44.25
N ASP A 618 7.40 10.11 45.00
CA ASP A 618 7.59 9.25 46.18
C ASP A 618 7.24 7.82 45.82
N ILE A 619 8.25 7.12 45.28
CA ILE A 619 8.14 5.71 44.85
C ILE A 619 7.75 4.81 46.03
N LYS A 620 8.20 5.12 47.26
CA LYS A 620 7.92 4.29 48.44
C LYS A 620 6.45 4.34 48.85
N ASN A 621 5.83 5.51 48.74
CA ASN A 621 4.41 5.72 49.05
C ASN A 621 3.49 5.62 47.82
N ASN A 622 4.01 5.11 46.70
CA ASN A 622 3.29 4.93 45.44
C ASN A 622 2.66 6.23 44.88
N ASN A 623 3.28 7.38 45.18
CA ASN A 623 2.88 8.67 44.65
C ASN A 623 3.84 9.07 43.52
N ILE A 624 3.56 8.57 42.32
CA ILE A 624 4.43 8.70 41.16
C ILE A 624 3.97 9.89 40.30
N SER A 625 4.91 10.79 40.03
CA SER A 625 4.76 11.85 39.03
C SER A 625 5.56 11.50 37.78
N TYR A 626 5.01 11.81 36.61
CA TYR A 626 5.66 11.52 35.34
C TYR A 626 6.19 12.78 34.69
N GLU A 627 7.25 12.59 33.90
CA GLU A 627 7.83 13.63 33.06
C GLU A 627 8.08 13.10 31.65
N LEU A 628 8.15 14.02 30.68
CA LEU A 628 8.43 13.71 29.29
C LEU A 628 9.78 14.28 28.91
N ASP A 629 10.68 13.41 28.46
CA ASP A 629 12.00 13.76 27.95
C ASP A 629 12.06 13.57 26.45
N ASN A 630 12.32 14.66 25.74
CA ASN A 630 12.61 14.65 24.32
C ASN A 630 14.08 15.01 24.10
N ILE A 631 14.84 14.11 23.47
CA ILE A 631 16.23 14.33 23.11
C ILE A 631 16.29 14.70 21.64
N TYR A 632 16.92 15.83 21.35
CA TYR A 632 17.19 16.33 20.03
C TYR A 632 18.70 16.29 19.76
N ARG A 633 19.07 16.09 18.50
CA ARG A 633 20.48 16.12 18.07
C ARG A 633 20.67 17.07 16.90
N ASN A 634 21.86 17.69 16.87
CA ASN A 634 22.39 18.39 15.72
C ASN A 634 23.89 18.03 15.53
N LYS A 635 24.57 18.68 14.59
CA LYS A 635 26.01 18.44 14.31
C LYS A 635 26.95 18.80 15.47
N ASN A 636 26.49 19.61 16.42
CA ASN A 636 27.34 20.31 17.38
C ASN A 636 27.02 19.98 18.85
N GLY A 637 26.02 19.14 19.13
CA GLY A 637 25.61 18.80 20.50
C GLY A 637 24.27 18.09 20.58
N SER A 638 23.79 17.91 21.82
CA SER A 638 22.47 17.36 22.11
C SER A 638 21.65 18.34 22.95
N ILE A 639 20.34 18.33 22.74
CA ILE A 639 19.41 19.20 23.46
C ILE A 639 18.35 18.30 24.10
N THR A 640 18.10 18.47 25.38
CA THR A 640 17.01 17.77 26.07
C THR A 640 15.91 18.75 26.40
N PHE A 641 14.67 18.39 26.07
CA PHE A 641 13.47 19.16 26.38
C PHE A 641 12.58 18.34 27.32
N ASN A 642 12.50 18.77 28.57
CA ASN A 642 11.76 18.11 29.65
C ASN A 642 10.47 18.85 29.99
N GLN A 643 9.42 18.10 30.34
CA GLN A 643 8.10 18.63 30.71
C GLN A 643 7.52 17.87 31.89
N LYS A 644 7.17 18.57 32.97
CA LYS A 644 6.69 17.97 34.23
C LYS A 644 5.66 18.83 34.96
N LYS A 645 4.83 18.22 35.82
CA LYS A 645 3.80 18.92 36.62
C LYS A 645 4.36 19.64 37.86
N ALA A 646 5.54 19.27 38.31
CA ALA A 646 6.20 19.87 39.47
C ALA A 646 7.70 19.93 39.22
N SER A 647 8.33 21.05 39.56
CA SER A 647 9.79 21.22 39.58
C SER A 647 10.19 21.98 40.84
N LYS A 648 10.98 21.32 41.70
CA LYS A 648 11.57 21.97 42.87
C LYS A 648 12.64 22.97 42.46
N GLU A 649 13.41 22.64 41.41
CA GLU A 649 14.46 23.50 40.86
C GLU A 649 13.90 24.85 40.42
N TYR A 650 12.79 24.87 39.68
CA TYR A 650 12.18 26.12 39.23
C TYR A 650 11.71 26.99 40.40
N GLU A 651 11.06 26.40 41.41
CA GLU A 651 10.56 27.16 42.56
C GLU A 651 11.71 27.70 43.43
N ASP A 652 12.80 26.96 43.55
CA ASP A 652 14.00 27.39 44.27
C ASP A 652 14.73 28.52 43.53
N MET A 653 14.83 28.44 42.19
CA MET A 653 15.36 29.54 41.36
C MET A 653 14.49 30.79 41.45
N LYS A 654 13.16 30.64 41.42
CA LYS A 654 12.21 31.76 41.52
C LYS A 654 12.31 32.48 42.87
N LYS A 655 12.57 31.77 43.96
CA LYS A 655 12.69 32.34 45.32
C LYS A 655 14.06 32.94 45.59
N SER A 656 15.13 32.23 45.22
CA SER A 656 16.50 32.60 45.59
C SER A 656 17.20 33.46 44.53
N GLY A 657 16.86 33.30 43.25
CA GLY A 657 17.61 33.86 42.12
C GLY A 657 18.91 33.10 41.80
N TYR A 658 19.15 31.95 42.45
CA TYR A 658 20.32 31.12 42.26
C TYR A 658 19.90 29.67 41.98
N THR A 659 20.75 28.95 41.24
CA THR A 659 20.71 27.50 41.11
C THR A 659 22.00 26.91 41.69
N THR A 660 22.01 25.61 41.88
CA THR A 660 23.11 24.88 42.50
C THR A 660 23.57 23.77 41.59
N ILE A 661 24.84 23.76 41.20
CA ILE A 661 25.42 22.77 40.28
C ILE A 661 26.55 22.03 40.99
N TYR A 662 26.66 20.72 40.74
CA TYR A 662 27.76 19.91 41.27
C TYR A 662 28.92 19.92 40.28
N ASN A 663 30.10 20.38 40.72
CA ASN A 663 31.30 20.37 39.92
C ASN A 663 32.11 19.10 40.23
N ASN A 664 32.21 18.22 39.22
CA ASN A 664 32.87 16.92 39.32
C ASN A 664 34.39 17.03 39.52
N GLU A 665 35.03 18.13 39.13
CA GLU A 665 36.50 18.29 39.26
C GLU A 665 36.93 18.57 40.69
N ASN A 666 36.13 19.34 41.43
CA ASN A 666 36.45 19.78 42.78
C ASN A 666 35.58 19.10 43.84
N ASN A 667 34.66 18.21 43.45
CA ASN A 667 33.65 17.55 44.30
C ASN A 667 32.88 18.55 45.17
N LYS A 668 32.68 19.77 44.69
CA LYS A 668 31.97 20.83 45.40
C LYS A 668 30.75 21.27 44.63
N THR A 669 29.83 21.78 45.43
CA THR A 669 28.59 22.36 44.97
C THR A 669 28.77 23.87 44.81
N GLU A 670 28.51 24.38 43.62
CA GLU A 670 28.66 25.80 43.28
C GLU A 670 27.29 26.44 43.05
N GLN A 671 27.09 27.65 43.60
CA GLN A 671 25.89 28.43 43.35
C GLN A 671 26.09 29.33 42.14
N ILE A 672 25.20 29.21 41.16
CA ILE A 672 25.21 30.02 39.95
C ILE A 672 24.01 30.95 39.95
N LYS A 673 24.27 32.23 39.67
CA LYS A 673 23.21 33.23 39.56
C LYS A 673 22.40 33.00 38.29
N VAL A 674 21.09 33.00 38.42
CA VAL A 674 20.16 32.79 37.30
C VAL A 674 19.81 34.12 36.66
N GLN A 675 19.88 34.18 35.33
CA GLN A 675 19.41 35.30 34.53
C GLN A 675 17.90 35.16 34.29
N LYS A 676 17.15 36.25 34.50
CA LYS A 676 15.72 36.31 34.18
C LYS A 676 15.51 36.95 32.81
N LEU A 677 14.73 36.29 31.97
CA LEU A 677 14.33 36.72 30.63
C LEU A 677 12.79 36.68 30.54
N THR A 678 12.22 37.44 29.61
CA THR A 678 10.78 37.38 29.31
C THR A 678 10.61 37.02 27.84
N ILE A 679 10.00 35.88 27.57
CA ILE A 679 9.80 35.35 26.22
C ILE A 679 8.34 34.91 26.08
N ASN A 680 7.63 35.44 25.08
CA ASN A 680 6.22 35.12 24.83
C ASN A 680 5.32 35.21 26.09
N ASN A 681 5.47 36.28 26.88
CA ASN A 681 4.80 36.51 28.16
C ASN A 681 5.11 35.50 29.29
N ASN A 682 6.08 34.60 29.09
CA ASN A 682 6.58 33.69 30.11
C ASN A 682 7.85 34.26 30.78
N ASP A 683 7.93 34.13 32.10
CA ASP A 683 9.14 34.36 32.88
C ASP A 683 10.08 33.15 32.70
N VAL A 684 11.23 33.38 32.06
CA VAL A 684 12.21 32.35 31.74
C VAL A 684 13.48 32.57 32.56
N PHE A 685 13.93 31.51 33.22
CA PHE A 685 15.17 31.47 33.98
C PHE A 685 16.25 30.79 33.15
N LYS A 686 17.42 31.42 33.04
CA LYS A 686 18.55 30.93 32.27
C LYS A 686 19.82 30.91 33.11
N TYR A 687 20.63 29.87 33.00
CA TYR A 687 22.02 29.90 33.42
C TYR A 687 22.92 29.13 32.45
N LEU A 688 24.19 29.50 32.42
CA LEU A 688 25.23 28.83 31.64
C LEU A 688 26.31 28.33 32.60
N TYR A 689 26.90 27.20 32.28
CA TYR A 689 28.02 26.64 33.03
C TYR A 689 28.92 25.85 32.08
N ASP A 690 30.21 25.79 32.40
CA ASP A 690 31.15 24.99 31.64
C ASP A 690 31.38 23.66 32.36
N GLU A 691 31.49 22.58 31.59
CA GLU A 691 31.72 21.24 32.09
C GLU A 691 32.91 20.62 31.34
N ASN A 692 33.86 20.08 32.11
CA ASN A 692 35.02 19.38 31.58
C ASN A 692 34.72 17.88 31.52
N TYR A 693 34.85 17.30 30.34
CA TYR A 693 34.62 15.90 30.09
C TYR A 693 35.89 15.06 30.35
N PRO A 694 35.75 13.77 30.72
CA PRO A 694 36.88 12.89 31.05
C PRO A 694 37.92 12.70 29.93
N ASP A 695 37.57 13.00 28.68
CA ASP A 695 38.46 12.95 27.52
C ASP A 695 39.36 14.19 27.35
N GLY A 696 39.22 15.14 28.28
CA GLY A 696 39.96 16.40 28.34
C GLY A 696 39.36 17.51 27.48
N THR A 697 38.12 17.36 27.01
CA THR A 697 37.39 18.42 26.30
C THR A 697 36.56 19.24 27.28
N SER A 698 36.40 20.53 27.03
CA SER A 698 35.53 21.43 27.80
C SER A 698 34.33 21.84 26.94
N GLY A 699 33.11 21.68 27.43
CA GLY A 699 31.90 22.13 26.76
C GLY A 699 31.16 23.17 27.58
N SER A 700 30.57 24.15 26.90
CA SER A 700 29.65 25.08 27.55
C SER A 700 28.23 24.50 27.47
N ASN A 701 27.56 24.44 28.60
CA ASN A 701 26.19 23.97 28.74
C ASN A 701 25.28 25.13 29.12
N GLY A 702 24.00 25.03 28.77
CA GLY A 702 23.03 26.07 29.06
C GLY A 702 21.67 25.50 29.35
N GLU A 703 20.99 26.06 30.33
CA GLU A 703 19.68 25.58 30.75
C GLU A 703 18.67 26.71 30.85
N TYR A 704 17.46 26.43 30.39
CA TYR A 704 16.34 27.36 30.34
C TYR A 704 15.14 26.72 31.02
N PHE A 705 14.51 27.42 31.96
CA PHE A 705 13.34 26.94 32.69
C PHE A 705 12.20 27.95 32.60
N TRP A 706 10.98 27.47 32.37
CA TRP A 706 9.79 28.31 32.41
C TRP A 706 8.57 27.52 32.90
N LYS A 707 7.53 28.26 33.27
CA LYS A 707 6.24 27.70 33.68
C LYS A 707 5.13 28.30 32.84
N GLU A 708 4.30 27.45 32.26
CA GLU A 708 3.15 27.84 31.44
C GLU A 708 1.98 26.89 31.73
N ASN A 709 0.79 27.42 32.00
CA ASN A 709 -0.43 26.64 32.26
C ASN A 709 -0.26 25.53 33.33
N ASN A 710 0.45 25.83 34.42
CA ASN A 710 0.80 24.90 35.51
C ASN A 710 1.71 23.72 35.12
N ILE A 711 2.33 23.75 33.94
CA ILE A 711 3.36 22.81 33.52
C ILE A 711 4.72 23.50 33.59
N TYR A 712 5.71 22.79 34.10
CA TYR A 712 7.10 23.21 34.18
C TYR A 712 7.86 22.61 33.00
N TYR A 713 8.66 23.44 32.36
CA TYR A 713 9.43 23.09 31.18
C TYR A 713 10.89 23.40 31.41
N SER A 714 11.78 22.56 30.90
CA SER A 714 13.20 22.88 30.81
C SER A 714 13.80 22.47 29.47
N VAL A 715 14.74 23.27 28.97
CA VAL A 715 15.56 22.95 27.81
C VAL A 715 17.02 23.04 28.22
N CYS A 716 17.75 21.93 28.08
CA CYS A 716 19.15 21.80 28.42
C CYS A 716 19.98 21.59 27.15
N PHE A 717 21.01 22.41 26.95
CA PHE A 717 21.96 22.35 25.84
C PHE A 717 23.27 21.74 26.34
N PHE A 718 23.72 20.65 25.72
CA PHE A 718 24.96 19.97 26.10
C PHE A 718 26.06 20.18 25.05
N GLY A 719 27.22 20.67 25.50
CA GLY A 719 28.46 20.79 24.72
C GLY A 719 28.55 22.02 23.82
N ASN A 720 27.43 22.69 23.48
CA ASN A 720 27.43 23.93 22.72
C ASN A 720 26.20 24.79 23.02
N THR A 721 26.43 26.05 23.38
CA THR A 721 25.40 27.06 23.73
C THR A 721 25.23 28.16 22.68
N ALA A 722 25.89 28.06 21.52
CA ALA A 722 25.74 29.01 20.41
C ALA A 722 24.28 29.07 19.95
N ASN A 723 23.74 30.29 19.84
CA ASN A 723 22.33 30.56 19.49
C ASN A 723 21.29 29.91 20.43
N SER A 724 21.69 29.49 21.64
CA SER A 724 20.78 28.82 22.58
C SER A 724 19.56 29.66 22.96
N ASP A 725 19.67 30.99 22.98
CA ASP A 725 18.53 31.89 23.23
C ASP A 725 17.48 31.84 22.12
N GLU A 726 17.89 31.78 20.85
CA GLU A 726 16.98 31.69 19.70
C GLU A 726 16.32 30.31 19.64
N ILE A 727 17.10 29.26 19.86
CA ILE A 727 16.60 27.89 19.88
C ILE A 727 15.63 27.68 21.06
N ALA A 728 15.94 28.20 22.25
CA ALA A 728 15.05 28.11 23.41
C ALA A 728 13.71 28.82 23.15
N LYS A 729 13.70 29.95 22.42
CA LYS A 729 12.45 30.64 22.04
C LYS A 729 11.52 29.73 21.24
N GLU A 730 12.04 28.91 20.33
CA GLU A 730 11.21 27.98 19.54
C GLU A 730 10.59 26.89 20.38
N PHE A 731 11.31 26.35 21.37
CA PHE A 731 10.72 25.41 22.33
C PHE A 731 9.62 26.08 23.17
N ILE A 732 9.86 27.30 23.62
CA ILE A 732 8.90 28.08 24.42
C ILE A 732 7.64 28.37 23.62
N THR A 733 7.74 28.72 22.33
CA THR A 733 6.60 29.03 21.46
C THR A 733 6.01 27.80 20.75
N SER A 734 6.59 26.62 20.94
CA SER A 734 6.08 25.39 20.34
C SER A 734 4.69 25.02 20.86
N ASN A 735 3.93 24.32 20.01
CA ASN A 735 2.60 23.83 20.30
C ASN A 735 2.60 22.30 20.51
N PRO A 736 1.60 21.75 21.21
CA PRO A 736 1.33 20.31 21.19
C PRO A 736 1.04 19.79 19.78
N ILE A 737 1.25 18.48 19.56
CA ILE A 737 0.87 17.79 18.32
C ILE A 737 -0.58 17.28 18.42
N ASP A 738 -1.34 17.47 17.33
CA ASP A 738 -2.74 17.03 17.16
C ASP A 738 -2.93 15.54 16.80
#